data_AF-A0A919HBM9-F1
#
_entry.id   AF-A0A919HBM9-F1
#
_cell.length_a   1.000
_cell.length_b   1.000
_cell.length_c   1.000
_cell.angle_alpha   90.00
_cell.angle_beta   90.00
_cell.angle_gamma   90.00
#
_symmetry.space_group_name_H-M   'P 1'
#
loop_
_entity.id
_entity.type
_entity.pdbx_description
1 polymer ?
#
loop_
_entity_poly.entity_id
_entity_poly.type
_entity_poly.pdbx_seq_one_letter_code
_entity_poly.pdbx_strand_id
1 'polypeptide(L)'
;MSHVTCRKRRAGRSLRVAAVLVLGALGVSQANGAAAAGEPAAGHPWSVTRVAGGFRVTLDLDKPLPMTADVPTLSADGTPLGPATESADGTSLSLVTTDPSVLHAASVTTGAATTPSGTGPASPARPPAEPEAPGAPKTLPADPSEPGHHHVSEAVYDFGDQAIPLLNTGGIRGELEGKVYLPDGPGRKPVVIFEHGRHTSCYGPGKPNPAAWPCRTSPDSTEQRSPVPSYLGYDAPARALASNGYAVVSVSANAINATDNQLAADYGAQARGELILDTLRMLKKADARQSVVYHDAFTGRDVSLAQALDGDITPSDLAGRLDLHDVGIMGHSRGGEGVVAAATLNDALPVPEQFGIKAVLPLAPVDYDRISLPNAATATVLPYCDGDVENLMGQHIVDDSRHAFDDDVLRSAVLVMGANHNFFNTIWTPGGFPAGTADDWAAADGADDPVCDPSSATTTRLTPQQQVDVGTAYVSGFFRLTLGGEKQFQPMFDGSDVMPPSTPFAHVTVAATQPARSRVGISTFEHASAAVRTAGDATAAVCEGMGGTGGVTLGQPLPSCSTGLSEAAVPHWSPALWAWNVPASPMLHMTWTSASGRVRVAVPAGARDVRRFQQLSVKMAADESVATATDLAVTVADGSGHTWSSPVSALNAQAVTRMPGVSSPWLRKVILRQVTIPTSALHGLNMRDIREVRFSATKGAPSGGVYLSDLSVEDRAVGARVPERLAGVDVVPARVDEGSGPGTAEVAAVLSRPVDHPVTAYVSAFGAAGGRAGDAMHEVAFAPGQVCVAVRVPTYGDTVPSATATTSFKVSATDVSGAVMGDKGFGTLTVREDDGVTAGDPAPAFGVPGDACAEYAASRTPGRLDVGGPVTAGATTPVTARGYRSGESVEFRLGATSLGRAVADRHGTVAFAARIPAGAPAGATTMTATGAGSAHADTATVRVRVRGAR
;
A
#
# COMPACT_ATOMS: atom_id res chain seq x y z
N MET A 1 17.75 -60.73 7.20
CA MET A 1 17.34 -61.58 8.34
C MET A 1 15.92 -61.15 8.69
N SER A 2 14.91 -61.99 8.46
CA SER A 2 14.36 -62.95 9.45
C SER A 2 13.56 -62.21 10.54
N HIS A 3 12.23 -62.19 10.47
CA HIS A 3 11.29 -63.19 11.05
C HIS A 3 11.16 -63.11 12.59
N VAL A 4 9.99 -63.31 13.25
CA VAL A 4 8.56 -63.32 12.85
C VAL A 4 7.69 -63.45 14.15
N THR A 5 6.37 -63.16 14.08
CA THR A 5 5.27 -63.56 15.05
C THR A 5 5.33 -63.12 16.55
N CYS A 6 4.28 -63.28 17.40
CA CYS A 6 2.81 -63.09 17.28
C CYS A 6 2.06 -63.22 18.64
N ARG A 7 1.00 -62.40 18.85
CA ARG A 7 -0.20 -62.49 19.74
C ARG A 7 -0.37 -63.59 20.81
N LYS A 8 -1.04 -63.21 21.94
CA LYS A 8 -2.21 -63.85 22.67
C LYS A 8 -2.43 -63.10 24.02
N ARG A 9 -3.52 -63.13 24.82
CA ARG A 9 -4.99 -63.47 24.84
C ARG A 9 -5.52 -62.97 26.23
N ARG A 10 -6.78 -62.76 26.65
CA ARG A 10 -8.23 -62.98 26.30
C ARG A 10 -9.01 -61.68 26.72
N ALA A 11 -10.26 -61.34 26.39
CA ALA A 11 -11.44 -61.96 25.74
C ALA A 11 -12.56 -62.57 26.64
N GLY A 12 -13.72 -61.88 26.70
CA GLY A 12 -15.09 -62.39 26.92
C GLY A 12 -16.08 -61.48 26.14
N ARG A 13 -17.18 -61.90 25.46
CA ARG A 13 -18.29 -62.85 25.71
C ARG A 13 -19.35 -62.29 26.70
N SER A 14 -20.67 -62.22 26.38
CA SER A 14 -21.46 -62.85 25.29
C SER A 14 -22.76 -62.11 24.89
N LEU A 15 -23.15 -62.23 23.59
CA LEU A 15 -24.48 -62.55 22.97
C LEU A 15 -25.80 -62.14 23.69
N ARG A 16 -26.91 -61.80 22.98
CA ARG A 16 -27.75 -62.69 22.11
C ARG A 16 -28.73 -61.88 21.20
N VAL A 17 -28.85 -62.15 19.87
CA VAL A 17 -29.84 -63.02 19.12
C VAL A 17 -31.16 -62.30 18.73
N ALA A 18 -31.81 -62.47 17.56
CA ALA A 18 -31.41 -62.91 16.19
C ALA A 18 -32.61 -62.83 15.17
N ALA A 19 -32.30 -63.08 13.88
CA ALA A 19 -33.19 -63.58 12.80
C ALA A 19 -34.19 -62.56 12.15
N VAL A 20 -34.71 -62.73 10.91
CA VAL A 20 -34.49 -63.72 9.81
C VAL A 20 -34.81 -63.11 8.42
N LEU A 21 -34.59 -63.83 7.31
CA LEU A 21 -34.88 -63.41 5.91
C LEU A 21 -36.31 -63.74 5.43
N VAL A 22 -36.78 -63.07 4.37
CA VAL A 22 -37.42 -63.68 3.17
C VAL A 22 -37.32 -62.72 1.95
N LEU A 23 -37.50 -63.24 0.74
CA LEU A 23 -37.23 -62.61 -0.56
C LEU A 23 -38.29 -61.59 -1.03
N GLY A 24 -37.87 -60.66 -1.89
CA GLY A 24 -38.72 -59.92 -2.83
C GLY A 24 -37.86 -59.23 -3.89
N ALA A 25 -38.10 -59.50 -5.18
CA ALA A 25 -37.33 -58.93 -6.28
C ALA A 25 -38.23 -58.15 -7.24
N LEU A 26 -37.80 -56.95 -7.66
CA LEU A 26 -38.20 -56.24 -8.87
C LEU A 26 -37.18 -55.11 -9.12
N GLY A 27 -36.99 -54.72 -10.37
CA GLY A 27 -35.89 -53.83 -10.77
C GLY A 27 -36.14 -52.35 -10.44
N VAL A 28 -35.06 -51.64 -10.09
CA VAL A 28 -35.02 -50.17 -10.04
C VAL A 28 -33.86 -49.72 -10.92
N SER A 29 -34.14 -48.83 -11.87
CA SER A 29 -33.12 -48.25 -12.74
C SER A 29 -32.11 -47.44 -11.92
N GLN A 30 -30.81 -47.70 -12.12
CA GLN A 30 -29.80 -46.74 -11.68
C GLN A 30 -29.87 -45.51 -12.59
N ALA A 31 -30.62 -44.50 -12.15
CA ALA A 31 -30.46 -43.17 -12.68
C ALA A 31 -29.06 -42.68 -12.28
N ASN A 32 -28.17 -42.51 -13.25
CA ASN A 32 -26.95 -41.74 -13.04
C ASN A 32 -27.38 -40.31 -12.71
N GLY A 33 -27.30 -39.96 -11.42
CA GLY A 33 -27.41 -38.59 -10.95
C GLY A 33 -26.20 -37.81 -11.44
N ALA A 34 -26.25 -37.32 -12.68
CA ALA A 34 -25.44 -36.18 -13.07
C ALA A 34 -25.77 -35.06 -12.08
N ALA A 35 -24.75 -34.45 -11.49
CA ALA A 35 -24.96 -33.24 -10.70
C ALA A 35 -25.59 -32.20 -11.64
N ALA A 36 -26.82 -31.81 -11.36
CA ALA A 36 -27.49 -30.79 -12.15
C ALA A 36 -26.65 -29.52 -12.06
N ALA A 37 -26.28 -28.95 -13.21
CA ALA A 37 -25.65 -27.64 -13.24
C ALA A 37 -26.65 -26.65 -12.65
N GLY A 38 -26.39 -26.17 -11.43
CA GLY A 38 -27.18 -25.13 -10.81
C GLY A 38 -27.18 -23.90 -11.72
N GLU A 39 -28.35 -23.35 -11.99
CA GLU A 39 -28.47 -22.06 -12.66
C GLU A 39 -27.77 -21.00 -11.80
N PRO A 40 -27.13 -19.98 -12.41
CA PRO A 40 -26.50 -18.92 -11.63
C PRO A 40 -27.56 -18.16 -10.81
N ALA A 41 -27.28 -17.92 -9.53
CA ALA A 41 -28.15 -17.09 -8.73
C ALA A 41 -28.14 -15.64 -9.24
N ALA A 42 -29.33 -15.03 -9.25
CA ALA A 42 -29.51 -13.62 -9.51
C ALA A 42 -30.70 -13.13 -8.70
N GLY A 43 -30.54 -11.98 -8.07
CA GLY A 43 -31.58 -11.31 -7.29
C GLY A 43 -31.24 -9.83 -7.25
N HIS A 44 -32.11 -8.97 -7.79
CA HIS A 44 -31.78 -7.55 -7.90
C HIS A 44 -31.43 -6.94 -6.53
N PRO A 45 -30.31 -6.20 -6.41
CA PRO A 45 -29.53 -5.61 -7.51
C PRO A 45 -28.24 -6.38 -7.89
N TRP A 46 -28.14 -7.70 -7.73
CA TRP A 46 -26.93 -8.47 -8.07
C TRP A 46 -27.18 -9.67 -9.00
N SER A 47 -26.10 -10.12 -9.64
CA SER A 47 -26.08 -11.32 -10.47
C SER A 47 -24.77 -12.10 -10.32
N VAL A 48 -24.87 -13.42 -10.43
CA VAL A 48 -23.72 -14.30 -10.63
C VAL A 48 -23.69 -14.80 -12.07
N THR A 49 -22.51 -14.82 -12.68
CA THR A 49 -22.29 -15.42 -14.00
C THR A 49 -21.11 -16.37 -13.94
N ARG A 50 -21.23 -17.55 -14.56
CA ARG A 50 -20.11 -18.50 -14.66
C ARG A 50 -19.11 -17.98 -15.70
N VAL A 51 -17.85 -17.84 -15.31
CA VAL A 51 -16.76 -17.31 -16.13
C VAL A 51 -15.55 -18.24 -16.09
N ALA A 52 -14.57 -18.00 -16.96
CA ALA A 52 -13.28 -18.69 -16.89
C ALA A 52 -12.59 -18.36 -15.56
N GLY A 53 -12.42 -19.38 -14.70
CA GLY A 53 -11.95 -19.22 -13.32
C GLY A 53 -13.04 -19.00 -12.27
N GLY A 54 -14.28 -19.46 -12.50
CA GLY A 54 -15.30 -19.59 -11.46
C GLY A 54 -16.57 -18.79 -11.71
N PHE A 55 -16.85 -17.85 -10.79
CA PHE A 55 -18.08 -17.08 -10.70
C PHE A 55 -17.77 -15.59 -10.66
N ARG A 56 -18.14 -14.87 -11.72
CA ARG A 56 -18.20 -13.41 -11.63
C ARG A 56 -19.43 -13.02 -10.85
N VAL A 57 -19.22 -12.42 -9.68
CA VAL A 57 -20.26 -11.74 -8.91
C VAL A 57 -20.26 -10.29 -9.39
N THR A 58 -21.42 -9.81 -9.84
CA THR A 58 -21.64 -8.38 -10.15
C THR A 58 -22.75 -7.86 -9.25
N LEU A 59 -22.47 -6.77 -8.54
CA LEU A 59 -23.45 -5.97 -7.80
C LEU A 59 -23.69 -4.69 -8.60
N ASP A 60 -24.89 -4.54 -9.15
CA ASP A 60 -25.36 -3.26 -9.69
C ASP A 60 -25.68 -2.31 -8.52
N LEU A 61 -25.41 -1.02 -8.68
CA LEU A 61 -25.59 -0.02 -7.62
C LEU A 61 -26.68 0.98 -8.01
N ASP A 62 -27.64 1.23 -7.10
CA ASP A 62 -28.69 2.24 -7.28
C ASP A 62 -28.13 3.67 -7.51
N LYS A 63 -26.89 3.91 -7.09
CA LYS A 63 -26.09 5.13 -7.25
C LYS A 63 -24.61 4.75 -7.27
N PRO A 64 -23.73 5.53 -7.92
CA PRO A 64 -22.29 5.39 -7.72
C PRO A 64 -21.89 5.50 -6.24
N LEU A 65 -20.83 4.80 -5.87
CA LEU A 65 -20.28 4.84 -4.51
C LEU A 65 -19.83 6.24 -4.11
N PRO A 66 -19.81 6.56 -2.79
CA PRO A 66 -19.02 7.68 -2.31
C PRO A 66 -17.54 7.47 -2.69
N MET A 67 -16.86 8.52 -3.13
CA MET A 67 -15.42 8.45 -3.44
C MET A 67 -14.61 8.64 -2.16
N THR A 68 -14.55 7.57 -1.37
CA THR A 68 -13.75 7.36 -0.16
C THR A 68 -12.29 7.00 -0.48
N ALA A 69 -11.40 7.02 0.52
CA ALA A 69 -10.07 6.40 0.44
C ALA A 69 -10.16 4.87 0.24
N ASP A 70 -11.16 4.30 0.90
CA ASP A 70 -11.59 2.90 0.97
C ASP A 70 -11.65 2.16 -0.37
N VAL A 71 -11.67 0.82 -0.31
CA VAL A 71 -11.69 -0.06 -1.48
C VAL A 71 -13.07 -0.68 -1.65
N PRO A 72 -13.69 -0.58 -2.84
CA PRO A 72 -14.92 -1.31 -3.11
C PRO A 72 -14.71 -2.83 -2.98
N THR A 73 -15.16 -3.42 -1.89
CA THR A 73 -15.18 -4.88 -1.66
C THR A 73 -16.55 -5.46 -2.00
N LEU A 74 -16.64 -6.77 -2.20
CA LEU A 74 -17.91 -7.50 -2.23
C LEU A 74 -17.93 -8.62 -1.18
N SER A 75 -19.12 -8.89 -0.66
CA SER A 75 -19.41 -9.97 0.30
C SER A 75 -20.67 -10.72 -0.13
N ALA A 76 -20.70 -12.04 0.03
CA ALA A 76 -21.91 -12.86 -0.16
C ALA A 76 -22.39 -13.39 1.19
N ASP A 77 -23.65 -13.11 1.53
CA ASP A 77 -24.27 -13.46 2.83
C ASP A 77 -23.40 -13.13 4.06
N GLY A 78 -22.71 -11.98 4.01
CA GLY A 78 -21.81 -11.51 5.06
C GLY A 78 -20.40 -12.14 5.06
N THR A 79 -20.11 -13.05 4.14
CA THR A 79 -18.76 -13.60 3.93
C THR A 79 -17.99 -12.72 2.94
N PRO A 80 -16.85 -12.12 3.30
CA PRO A 80 -16.03 -11.35 2.37
C PRO A 80 -15.56 -12.20 1.19
N LEU A 81 -15.78 -11.70 -0.02
CA LEU A 81 -15.26 -12.28 -1.27
C LEU A 81 -13.99 -11.56 -1.77
N GLY A 82 -13.73 -10.36 -1.26
CA GLY A 82 -12.53 -9.57 -1.53
C GLY A 82 -12.77 -8.28 -2.33
N PRO A 83 -11.70 -7.64 -2.83
CA PRO A 83 -11.76 -6.42 -3.62
C PRO A 83 -12.50 -6.61 -4.96
N ALA A 84 -13.25 -5.61 -5.37
CA ALA A 84 -14.03 -5.60 -6.61
C ALA A 84 -13.57 -4.50 -7.58
N THR A 85 -13.65 -4.82 -8.86
CA THR A 85 -13.43 -3.86 -9.95
C THR A 85 -14.70 -3.04 -10.15
N GLU A 86 -14.61 -1.76 -9.87
CA GLU A 86 -15.64 -0.76 -10.16
C GLU A 86 -15.76 -0.53 -11.68
N SER A 87 -16.98 -0.40 -12.21
CA SER A 87 -17.19 -0.07 -13.63
C SER A 87 -16.76 1.37 -13.94
N ALA A 88 -16.43 1.65 -15.21
CA ALA A 88 -15.97 2.98 -15.66
C ALA A 88 -17.04 4.10 -15.52
N ASP A 89 -18.30 3.75 -15.24
CA ASP A 89 -19.40 4.65 -14.92
C ASP A 89 -19.75 4.71 -13.42
N GLY A 90 -19.04 3.95 -12.58
CA GLY A 90 -19.28 3.82 -11.15
C GLY A 90 -20.56 3.08 -10.76
N THR A 91 -21.32 2.54 -11.71
CA THR A 91 -22.67 1.99 -11.46
C THR A 91 -22.71 0.50 -11.09
N SER A 92 -21.57 -0.20 -11.12
CA SER A 92 -21.49 -1.61 -10.71
C SER A 92 -20.12 -1.95 -10.13
N LEU A 93 -20.11 -2.94 -9.24
CA LEU A 93 -18.91 -3.62 -8.76
C LEU A 93 -18.88 -5.04 -9.30
N SER A 94 -17.72 -5.52 -9.72
CA SER A 94 -17.57 -6.93 -10.08
C SER A 94 -16.26 -7.55 -9.61
N LEU A 95 -16.31 -8.78 -9.10
CA LEU A 95 -15.14 -9.61 -8.88
C LEU A 95 -15.36 -11.02 -9.42
N VAL A 96 -14.29 -11.79 -9.55
CA VAL A 96 -14.36 -13.23 -9.88
C VAL A 96 -13.92 -14.01 -8.66
N THR A 97 -14.83 -14.80 -8.09
CA THR A 97 -14.55 -15.71 -6.98
C THR A 97 -14.82 -17.15 -7.41
N THR A 98 -14.23 -18.10 -6.71
CA THR A 98 -14.40 -19.54 -6.96
C THR A 98 -15.24 -20.23 -5.92
N ASP A 99 -15.70 -19.51 -4.90
CA ASP A 99 -16.59 -20.08 -3.88
C ASP A 99 -17.96 -20.44 -4.51
N PRO A 100 -18.35 -21.74 -4.55
CA PRO A 100 -19.65 -22.13 -5.07
C PRO A 100 -20.82 -21.68 -4.18
N SER A 101 -20.58 -21.14 -2.97
CA SER A 101 -21.64 -20.55 -2.14
C SER A 101 -22.39 -19.43 -2.87
N VAL A 102 -21.71 -18.66 -3.74
CA VAL A 102 -22.33 -17.53 -4.44
C VAL A 102 -23.39 -17.95 -5.46
N LEU A 103 -23.38 -19.21 -5.92
CA LEU A 103 -24.49 -19.79 -6.70
C LEU A 103 -25.78 -19.96 -5.88
N HIS A 104 -25.71 -19.78 -4.56
CA HIS A 104 -26.79 -19.98 -3.59
C HIS A 104 -26.93 -18.81 -2.61
N ALA A 105 -26.22 -17.69 -2.84
CA ALA A 105 -26.29 -16.51 -1.98
C ALA A 105 -27.72 -15.97 -1.91
N ALA A 106 -28.16 -15.57 -0.72
CA ALA A 106 -29.39 -14.79 -0.55
C ALA A 106 -29.16 -13.30 -0.80
N SER A 107 -27.93 -12.84 -0.61
CA SER A 107 -27.51 -11.44 -0.69
C SER A 107 -26.06 -11.30 -1.16
N VAL A 108 -25.82 -10.26 -1.95
CA VAL A 108 -24.49 -9.71 -2.21
C VAL A 108 -24.50 -8.27 -1.74
N THR A 109 -23.49 -7.86 -0.97
CA THR A 109 -23.31 -6.50 -0.45
C THR A 109 -21.90 -5.99 -0.73
N THR A 110 -21.66 -4.69 -0.55
CA THR A 110 -20.33 -4.06 -0.58
C THR A 110 -19.99 -3.47 0.79
N GLY A 111 -18.71 -3.47 1.15
CA GLY A 111 -18.21 -2.78 2.34
C GLY A 111 -18.25 -1.25 2.22
N ALA A 112 -18.26 -0.71 0.99
CA ALA A 112 -18.19 0.73 0.74
C ALA A 112 -19.49 1.48 1.15
N ALA A 113 -19.55 1.86 2.43
CA ALA A 113 -20.40 2.90 3.02
C ALA A 113 -21.84 3.02 2.48
N THR A 114 -22.65 1.96 2.61
CA THR A 114 -24.09 2.03 2.34
C THR A 114 -24.85 2.68 3.51
N THR A 115 -25.09 3.99 3.44
CA THR A 115 -25.71 4.79 4.53
C THR A 115 -27.00 4.17 5.10
N PRO A 116 -27.03 3.68 6.35
CA PRO A 116 -28.24 3.11 6.95
C PRO A 116 -29.21 4.21 7.41
N SER A 117 -30.50 4.07 7.08
CA SER A 117 -31.54 5.00 7.51
C SER A 117 -32.41 4.39 8.63
N GLY A 118 -32.16 4.74 9.89
CA GLY A 118 -33.07 4.39 10.98
C GLY A 118 -32.50 4.55 12.40
N THR A 119 -33.04 5.50 13.17
CA THR A 119 -32.68 5.69 14.59
C THR A 119 -33.49 4.81 15.53
N GLY A 120 -32.85 4.21 16.54
CA GLY A 120 -33.51 3.53 17.67
C GLY A 120 -32.73 3.75 18.98
N PRO A 121 -33.34 4.26 20.06
CA PRO A 121 -32.58 4.66 21.25
C PRO A 121 -32.26 3.49 22.19
N ALA A 122 -30.98 3.19 22.36
CA ALA A 122 -30.46 2.38 23.45
C ALA A 122 -30.22 3.23 24.72
N SER A 123 -30.23 2.61 25.91
CA SER A 123 -29.98 3.31 27.18
C SER A 123 -28.48 3.42 27.49
N PRO A 124 -28.00 4.55 28.06
CA PRO A 124 -26.58 4.80 28.20
C PRO A 124 -25.92 3.91 29.26
N ALA A 125 -24.95 3.10 28.83
CA ALA A 125 -23.93 2.56 29.71
C ALA A 125 -22.88 3.65 29.99
N ARG A 126 -22.55 3.89 31.26
CA ARG A 126 -21.51 4.85 31.64
C ARG A 126 -20.14 4.30 31.21
N PRO A 127 -19.34 5.01 30.39
CA PRO A 127 -18.00 4.55 30.04
C PRO A 127 -17.09 4.50 31.28
N PRO A 128 -16.08 3.61 31.30
CA PRO A 128 -15.04 3.66 32.31
C PRO A 128 -14.31 5.01 32.20
N ALA A 129 -14.01 5.63 33.34
CA ALA A 129 -13.15 6.81 33.34
C ALA A 129 -11.71 6.39 32.97
N GLU A 130 -11.03 7.24 32.19
CA GLU A 130 -9.60 7.09 31.92
C GLU A 130 -8.82 7.06 33.25
N PRO A 131 -7.92 6.09 33.47
CA PRO A 131 -7.02 6.13 34.63
C PRO A 131 -6.10 7.35 34.53
N GLU A 132 -5.94 8.11 35.62
CA GLU A 132 -5.02 9.26 35.65
C GLU A 132 -3.59 8.81 35.23
N ALA A 133 -3.15 9.29 34.07
CA ALA A 133 -1.79 9.07 33.58
C ALA A 133 -0.76 9.77 34.49
N PRO A 134 0.48 9.25 34.60
CA PRO A 134 1.52 9.82 35.46
C PRO A 134 2.12 11.12 34.90
N GLY A 135 1.33 12.20 34.93
CA GLY A 135 1.67 13.52 34.42
C GLY A 135 0.95 13.86 33.12
N ALA A 136 0.70 15.15 32.91
CA ALA A 136 0.25 15.68 31.62
C ALA A 136 1.48 15.89 30.71
N PRO A 137 1.33 15.75 29.37
CA PRO A 137 2.41 15.98 28.41
C PRO A 137 3.00 17.38 28.55
N LYS A 138 4.31 17.50 28.36
CA LYS A 138 5.01 18.78 28.56
C LYS A 138 4.76 19.72 27.39
N THR A 139 4.12 20.86 27.65
CA THR A 139 3.97 21.92 26.65
C THR A 139 5.34 22.44 26.22
N LEU A 140 5.57 22.56 24.90
CA LEU A 140 6.83 23.09 24.36
C LEU A 140 6.95 24.61 24.57
N PRO A 141 8.17 25.17 24.68
CA PRO A 141 8.36 26.61 24.88
C PRO A 141 8.08 27.50 23.65
N ALA A 142 7.86 26.90 22.48
CA ALA A 142 7.64 27.57 21.20
C ALA A 142 6.63 26.77 20.37
N ASP A 143 5.83 27.44 19.55
CA ASP A 143 4.81 26.79 18.74
C ASP A 143 5.25 26.62 17.26
N PRO A 144 5.05 25.45 16.65
CA PRO A 144 5.36 25.24 15.23
C PRO A 144 4.40 25.94 14.26
N SER A 145 3.14 26.21 14.68
CA SER A 145 2.11 26.87 13.88
C SER A 145 2.15 28.40 13.93
N GLU A 146 2.91 28.99 14.86
CA GLU A 146 3.09 30.44 14.98
C GLU A 146 3.54 31.04 13.63
N PRO A 147 2.78 32.00 13.05
CA PRO A 147 3.17 32.63 11.80
C PRO A 147 4.51 33.35 11.92
N GLY A 148 5.39 33.11 10.95
CA GLY A 148 6.71 33.74 10.90
C GLY A 148 6.64 35.20 10.40
N HIS A 149 7.81 35.74 10.04
CA HIS A 149 7.96 37.17 9.70
C HIS A 149 7.92 37.47 8.20
N HIS A 150 7.78 36.46 7.34
CA HIS A 150 7.74 36.65 5.88
C HIS A 150 6.35 37.08 5.39
N HIS A 151 6.33 38.03 4.46
CA HIS A 151 5.16 38.21 3.59
C HIS A 151 5.05 37.00 2.65
N VAL A 152 3.84 36.48 2.47
CA VAL A 152 3.55 35.38 1.56
C VAL A 152 2.75 35.91 0.38
N SER A 153 3.30 35.79 -0.83
CA SER A 153 2.53 35.94 -2.07
C SER A 153 1.88 34.60 -2.40
N GLU A 154 0.63 34.62 -2.87
CA GLU A 154 -0.12 33.42 -3.22
C GLU A 154 -0.58 33.46 -4.69
N ALA A 155 -0.50 32.34 -5.39
CA ALA A 155 -1.09 32.19 -6.73
C ALA A 155 -1.50 30.73 -6.98
N VAL A 156 -2.60 30.53 -7.70
CA VAL A 156 -2.93 29.25 -8.32
C VAL A 156 -2.19 29.18 -9.65
N TYR A 157 -1.69 28.01 -10.04
CA TYR A 157 -1.35 27.70 -11.42
C TYR A 157 -2.33 26.66 -11.96
N ASP A 158 -2.81 26.86 -13.19
CA ASP A 158 -3.58 25.90 -13.96
C ASP A 158 -3.00 25.76 -15.38
N PHE A 159 -2.42 24.60 -15.70
CA PHE A 159 -1.96 24.28 -17.05
C PHE A 159 -3.03 23.59 -17.93
N GLY A 160 -4.24 23.38 -17.42
CA GLY A 160 -5.38 22.71 -18.06
C GLY A 160 -5.56 21.25 -17.62
N ASP A 161 -6.80 20.76 -17.73
CA ASP A 161 -7.24 19.46 -17.21
C ASP A 161 -6.48 18.24 -17.77
N GLN A 162 -5.79 18.36 -18.91
CA GLN A 162 -5.01 17.27 -19.52
C GLN A 162 -3.60 17.72 -19.94
N ALA A 163 -2.89 18.40 -19.03
CA ALA A 163 -1.55 18.95 -19.21
C ALA A 163 -0.40 17.91 -19.19
N ILE A 164 -0.51 16.81 -18.44
CA ILE A 164 0.55 15.80 -18.28
C ILE A 164 0.04 14.36 -18.53
N PRO A 165 0.88 13.41 -19.00
CA PRO A 165 0.55 12.00 -18.95
C PRO A 165 0.64 11.50 -17.50
N LEU A 166 -0.29 10.67 -17.07
CA LEU A 166 -0.24 10.03 -15.74
C LEU A 166 0.48 8.68 -15.82
N LEU A 167 1.34 8.39 -14.84
CA LEU A 167 2.08 7.12 -14.77
C LEU A 167 1.13 5.96 -14.45
N ASN A 168 1.29 4.84 -15.16
CA ASN A 168 0.60 3.56 -14.94
C ASN A 168 -0.96 3.56 -15.00
N THR A 169 -1.63 4.67 -15.30
CA THR A 169 -3.09 4.80 -15.46
C THR A 169 -3.57 4.58 -16.91
N GLY A 170 -3.09 3.54 -17.59
CA GLY A 170 -3.56 3.16 -18.94
C GLY A 170 -3.33 4.18 -20.08
N GLY A 171 -2.53 5.24 -19.86
CA GLY A 171 -2.25 6.29 -20.85
C GLY A 171 -3.17 7.51 -20.80
N ILE A 172 -3.96 7.66 -19.73
CA ILE A 172 -4.74 8.87 -19.44
C ILE A 172 -3.81 10.09 -19.22
N ARG A 173 -4.37 11.29 -19.46
CA ARG A 173 -3.75 12.58 -19.12
C ARG A 173 -4.54 13.26 -18.01
N GLY A 174 -3.82 13.85 -17.07
CA GLY A 174 -4.37 14.57 -15.92
C GLY A 174 -3.96 16.03 -15.90
N GLU A 175 -4.45 16.76 -14.91
CA GLU A 175 -4.14 18.18 -14.73
C GLU A 175 -2.69 18.39 -14.29
N LEU A 176 -2.23 19.63 -14.43
CA LEU A 176 -1.10 20.13 -13.66
C LEU A 176 -1.56 21.46 -13.05
N GLU A 177 -2.35 21.34 -11.97
CA GLU A 177 -2.97 22.42 -11.22
C GLU A 177 -2.45 22.42 -9.78
N GLY A 178 -2.37 23.58 -9.14
CA GLY A 178 -2.07 23.71 -7.72
C GLY A 178 -1.92 25.15 -7.25
N LYS A 179 -1.69 25.34 -5.95
CA LYS A 179 -1.48 26.66 -5.33
C LYS A 179 -0.09 26.79 -4.74
N VAL A 180 0.61 27.86 -5.11
CA VAL A 180 1.94 28.24 -4.61
C VAL A 180 1.81 29.32 -3.54
N TYR A 181 2.59 29.16 -2.47
CA TYR A 181 2.75 30.10 -1.37
C TYR A 181 4.23 30.46 -1.30
N LEU A 182 4.59 31.65 -1.79
CA LEU A 182 5.99 32.08 -1.99
C LEU A 182 6.36 33.17 -0.97
N PRO A 183 7.28 32.90 -0.03
CA PRO A 183 7.73 33.91 0.92
C PRO A 183 8.77 34.89 0.36
N ASP A 184 8.70 36.11 0.87
CA ASP A 184 9.56 37.23 0.51
C ASP A 184 11.02 37.12 1.04
N GLY A 185 11.79 38.20 0.87
CA GLY A 185 13.17 38.28 1.34
C GLY A 185 14.21 37.64 0.40
N PRO A 186 15.47 37.50 0.85
CA PRO A 186 16.59 36.99 0.06
C PRO A 186 16.72 35.45 0.11
N GLY A 187 17.58 34.91 -0.77
CA GLY A 187 17.97 33.50 -0.78
C GLY A 187 17.06 32.57 -1.61
N ARG A 188 17.46 31.30 -1.65
CA ARG A 188 16.57 30.18 -2.02
C ARG A 188 15.81 29.74 -0.75
N LYS A 189 14.63 29.17 -0.94
CA LYS A 189 13.69 28.71 0.08
C LYS A 189 13.56 27.19 -0.03
N PRO A 190 13.61 26.41 1.08
CA PRO A 190 13.28 24.99 1.03
C PRO A 190 11.87 24.80 0.47
N VAL A 191 11.66 23.74 -0.32
CA VAL A 191 10.40 23.51 -1.05
C VAL A 191 9.57 22.46 -0.31
N VAL A 192 8.29 22.72 -0.11
CA VAL A 192 7.36 21.75 0.48
C VAL A 192 6.20 21.49 -0.49
N ILE A 193 6.02 20.24 -0.93
CA ILE A 193 4.87 19.85 -1.76
C ILE A 193 3.80 19.22 -0.87
N PHE A 194 2.55 19.65 -1.00
CA PHE A 194 1.39 19.02 -0.41
C PHE A 194 0.55 18.35 -1.51
N GLU A 195 0.07 17.14 -1.28
CA GLU A 195 -0.84 16.42 -2.18
C GLU A 195 -2.07 15.95 -1.42
N HIS A 196 -3.26 16.10 -2.04
CA HIS A 196 -4.49 15.55 -1.49
C HIS A 196 -4.72 14.11 -1.99
N GLY A 197 -5.28 13.27 -1.14
CA GLY A 197 -5.62 11.90 -1.50
C GLY A 197 -6.93 11.76 -2.28
N ARG A 198 -7.47 10.54 -2.25
CA ARG A 198 -8.70 10.20 -2.93
C ARG A 198 -9.90 10.85 -2.24
N HIS A 199 -10.64 11.59 -3.04
CA HIS A 199 -11.92 12.19 -2.70
C HIS A 199 -12.69 12.53 -3.98
N THR A 200 -13.95 12.94 -3.88
CA THR A 200 -14.81 13.31 -5.01
C THR A 200 -14.18 14.39 -5.90
N SER A 201 -13.72 14.03 -7.11
CA SER A 201 -13.02 14.94 -8.03
C SER A 201 -13.85 16.08 -8.61
N CYS A 202 -15.16 15.89 -8.77
CA CYS A 202 -16.01 16.76 -9.58
C CYS A 202 -17.37 17.03 -8.94
N TYR A 203 -17.78 18.30 -8.86
CA TYR A 203 -19.07 18.72 -8.31
C TYR A 203 -19.90 19.55 -9.31
N GLY A 204 -21.19 19.75 -9.00
CA GLY A 204 -22.12 20.58 -9.77
C GLY A 204 -23.30 19.80 -10.39
N PRO A 205 -24.40 20.47 -10.75
CA PRO A 205 -25.65 19.84 -11.18
C PRO A 205 -25.66 19.30 -12.62
N GLY A 206 -24.60 19.48 -13.39
CA GLY A 206 -24.48 18.92 -14.74
C GLY A 206 -24.38 17.38 -14.75
N LYS A 207 -24.48 16.77 -15.93
CA LYS A 207 -24.19 15.34 -16.12
C LYS A 207 -22.71 15.05 -15.88
N PRO A 208 -22.35 13.87 -15.32
CA PRO A 208 -20.96 13.42 -15.29
C PRO A 208 -20.39 13.27 -16.70
N ASN A 209 -19.07 13.47 -16.84
CA ASN A 209 -18.34 13.02 -18.03
C ASN A 209 -18.23 11.48 -17.99
N PRO A 210 -18.62 10.72 -19.04
CA PRO A 210 -18.43 9.27 -19.09
C PRO A 210 -16.97 8.80 -19.11
N ALA A 211 -16.00 9.72 -19.32
CA ALA A 211 -14.57 9.46 -19.16
C ALA A 211 -14.06 9.74 -17.72
N ALA A 212 -14.97 10.07 -16.79
CA ALA A 212 -14.74 10.59 -15.44
C ALA A 212 -13.99 11.93 -15.35
N TRP A 213 -12.89 12.08 -16.09
CA TRP A 213 -12.07 13.30 -16.19
C TRP A 213 -11.88 13.74 -17.66
N PRO A 214 -11.86 15.05 -17.98
CA PRO A 214 -12.15 16.19 -17.10
C PRO A 214 -13.59 16.24 -16.60
N CYS A 215 -13.90 17.10 -15.63
CA CYS A 215 -15.25 17.19 -15.08
C CYS A 215 -16.34 17.57 -16.10
N ARG A 216 -15.97 18.10 -17.28
CA ARG A 216 -16.85 18.36 -18.43
C ARG A 216 -16.46 17.49 -19.62
N THR A 217 -17.46 17.19 -20.45
CA THR A 217 -17.30 16.39 -21.68
C THR A 217 -16.54 17.09 -22.81
N SER A 218 -16.51 18.42 -22.82
CA SER A 218 -15.73 19.26 -23.74
C SER A 218 -15.52 20.66 -23.15
N PRO A 219 -14.52 21.44 -23.61
CA PRO A 219 -14.27 22.80 -23.11
C PRO A 219 -15.43 23.78 -23.32
N ASP A 220 -16.20 23.58 -24.39
CA ASP A 220 -17.39 24.36 -24.76
C ASP A 220 -18.69 23.79 -24.18
N SER A 221 -18.62 22.72 -23.39
CA SER A 221 -19.77 22.06 -22.80
C SER A 221 -20.53 22.98 -21.83
N THR A 222 -21.85 23.05 -22.00
CA THR A 222 -22.75 23.79 -21.11
C THR A 222 -23.06 23.07 -19.79
N GLU A 223 -22.48 21.89 -19.56
CA GLU A 223 -22.68 21.11 -18.34
C GLU A 223 -22.05 21.84 -17.13
N GLN A 224 -22.87 22.11 -16.13
CA GLN A 224 -22.45 22.80 -14.90
C GLN A 224 -21.75 21.82 -13.96
N ARG A 225 -20.52 21.47 -14.34
CA ARG A 225 -19.55 20.67 -13.57
C ARG A 225 -18.24 21.42 -13.42
N SER A 226 -17.57 21.26 -12.28
CA SER A 226 -16.26 21.83 -11.98
C SER A 226 -15.44 20.87 -11.10
N PRO A 227 -14.09 20.93 -11.13
CA PRO A 227 -13.23 20.25 -10.17
C PRO A 227 -13.55 20.66 -8.72
N VAL A 228 -13.40 19.73 -7.78
CA VAL A 228 -13.37 20.05 -6.34
C VAL A 228 -11.94 20.47 -5.99
N PRO A 229 -11.70 21.69 -5.48
CA PRO A 229 -10.36 22.24 -5.32
C PRO A 229 -9.68 21.72 -4.03
N SER A 230 -9.63 20.39 -3.88
CA SER A 230 -9.14 19.67 -2.70
C SER A 230 -7.76 20.11 -2.21
N TYR A 231 -6.91 20.60 -3.12
CA TYR A 231 -5.59 21.15 -2.82
C TYR A 231 -5.62 22.44 -1.99
N LEU A 232 -6.72 23.21 -2.02
CA LEU A 232 -6.91 24.40 -1.18
C LEU A 232 -7.19 24.04 0.30
N GLY A 233 -7.48 22.78 0.61
CA GLY A 233 -7.83 22.29 1.94
C GLY A 233 -6.73 22.45 3.01
N TYR A 234 -5.50 22.72 2.59
CA TYR A 234 -4.29 22.82 3.43
C TYR A 234 -3.77 24.27 3.55
N ASP A 235 -4.62 25.26 3.29
CA ASP A 235 -4.30 26.70 3.33
C ASP A 235 -3.67 27.16 4.67
N ALA A 236 -4.01 26.50 5.80
CA ALA A 236 -3.47 26.81 7.12
C ALA A 236 -2.02 26.33 7.33
N PRO A 237 -1.66 25.02 7.23
CA PRO A 237 -0.26 24.57 7.28
C PRO A 237 0.60 25.21 6.18
N ALA A 238 0.03 25.48 5.00
CA ALA A 238 0.78 26.12 3.92
C ALA A 238 1.19 27.56 4.26
N ARG A 239 0.30 28.37 4.85
CA ARG A 239 0.64 29.73 5.33
C ARG A 239 1.54 29.73 6.56
N ALA A 240 1.34 28.80 7.49
CA ALA A 240 2.19 28.66 8.67
C ALA A 240 3.65 28.37 8.27
N LEU A 241 3.86 27.45 7.32
CA LEU A 241 5.18 27.23 6.73
C LEU A 241 5.64 28.42 5.88
N ALA A 242 4.85 28.93 4.95
CA ALA A 242 5.30 30.00 4.08
C ALA A 242 5.75 31.26 4.86
N SER A 243 4.98 31.71 5.85
CA SER A 243 5.38 32.84 6.71
C SER A 243 6.67 32.59 7.51
N ASN A 244 7.03 31.32 7.78
CA ASN A 244 8.31 30.90 8.37
C ASN A 244 9.43 30.65 7.34
N GLY A 245 9.22 30.92 6.05
CA GLY A 245 10.28 31.00 5.03
C GLY A 245 10.41 29.81 4.07
N TYR A 246 9.38 28.97 3.95
CA TYR A 246 9.35 27.80 3.07
C TYR A 246 8.53 28.09 1.80
N ALA A 247 8.96 27.65 0.62
CA ALA A 247 8.15 27.74 -0.58
C ALA A 247 7.20 26.54 -0.64
N VAL A 248 5.92 26.74 -0.37
CA VAL A 248 4.93 25.64 -0.31
C VAL A 248 4.15 25.58 -1.62
N VAL A 249 3.86 24.37 -2.11
CA VAL A 249 2.99 24.14 -3.28
C VAL A 249 2.01 23.01 -2.97
N SER A 250 0.71 23.28 -3.05
CA SER A 250 -0.35 22.28 -2.84
C SER A 250 -0.97 21.89 -4.18
N VAL A 251 -0.87 20.62 -4.58
CA VAL A 251 -1.19 20.14 -5.95
C VAL A 251 -2.54 19.44 -6.03
N SER A 252 -3.21 19.57 -7.18
CA SER A 252 -4.42 18.81 -7.52
C SER A 252 -4.07 17.43 -8.07
N ALA A 253 -4.78 16.40 -7.60
CA ALA A 253 -4.69 15.01 -8.04
C ALA A 253 -6.07 14.45 -8.44
N ASN A 254 -6.96 15.32 -8.93
CA ASN A 254 -8.36 15.02 -9.23
C ASN A 254 -8.54 14.09 -10.45
N ALA A 255 -7.68 14.17 -11.47
CA ALA A 255 -7.68 13.19 -12.57
C ALA A 255 -7.31 11.78 -12.10
N ILE A 256 -6.38 11.68 -11.13
CA ILE A 256 -5.99 10.40 -10.52
C ILE A 256 -7.15 9.86 -9.70
N ASN A 257 -7.74 10.67 -8.81
CA ASN A 257 -8.95 10.32 -8.04
C ASN A 257 -10.13 9.85 -8.92
N ALA A 258 -10.23 10.38 -10.15
CA ALA A 258 -11.29 10.03 -11.10
C ALA A 258 -11.04 8.74 -11.90
N THR A 259 -9.84 8.14 -11.79
CA THR A 259 -9.44 6.98 -12.62
C THR A 259 -8.65 5.89 -11.87
N ASP A 260 -8.30 6.09 -10.60
CA ASP A 260 -7.38 5.23 -9.86
C ASP A 260 -7.91 3.81 -9.61
N ASN A 261 -9.14 3.68 -9.11
CA ASN A 261 -9.81 2.39 -8.92
C ASN A 261 -9.89 1.53 -10.20
N GLN A 262 -10.08 2.16 -11.36
CA GLN A 262 -10.43 1.45 -12.61
C GLN A 262 -9.22 1.22 -13.54
N LEU A 263 -8.24 2.13 -13.55
CA LEU A 263 -7.16 2.16 -14.56
C LEU A 263 -5.75 2.01 -13.98
N ALA A 264 -5.57 2.09 -12.66
CA ALA A 264 -4.27 1.97 -12.00
C ALA A 264 -4.12 0.59 -11.31
N ALA A 265 -2.95 -0.04 -11.45
CA ALA A 265 -2.72 -1.37 -10.84
C ALA A 265 -2.51 -1.29 -9.32
N ASP A 266 -1.91 -0.18 -8.89
CA ASP A 266 -1.51 0.30 -7.56
C ASP A 266 -2.55 1.26 -6.93
N TYR A 267 -3.73 1.42 -7.56
CA TYR A 267 -4.69 2.48 -7.19
C TYR A 267 -4.08 3.89 -7.12
N GLY A 268 -3.10 4.16 -7.98
CA GLY A 268 -2.60 5.50 -8.28
C GLY A 268 -1.47 5.99 -7.39
N ALA A 269 -0.91 5.17 -6.49
CA ALA A 269 0.24 5.52 -5.67
C ALA A 269 1.42 6.08 -6.50
N GLN A 270 1.82 5.37 -7.57
CA GLN A 270 2.90 5.79 -8.45
C GLN A 270 2.50 6.94 -9.39
N ALA A 271 1.21 7.06 -9.74
CA ALA A 271 0.68 8.20 -10.51
C ALA A 271 0.81 9.51 -9.73
N ARG A 272 0.47 9.47 -8.43
CA ARG A 272 0.65 10.54 -7.44
C ARG A 272 2.13 10.86 -7.21
N GLY A 273 2.92 9.81 -6.99
CA GLY A 273 4.37 9.92 -6.86
C GLY A 273 5.04 10.64 -8.02
N GLU A 274 4.68 10.30 -9.26
CA GLU A 274 5.21 10.96 -10.46
C GLU A 274 4.63 12.37 -10.68
N LEU A 275 3.37 12.66 -10.31
CA LEU A 275 2.79 14.01 -10.32
C LEU A 275 3.57 14.99 -9.43
N ILE A 276 3.99 14.54 -8.23
CA ILE A 276 4.86 15.31 -7.34
C ILE A 276 6.22 15.58 -8.01
N LEU A 277 6.81 14.56 -8.65
CA LEU A 277 8.08 14.71 -9.36
C LEU A 277 7.95 15.60 -10.61
N ASP A 278 6.85 15.57 -11.34
CA ASP A 278 6.59 16.45 -12.49
C ASP A 278 6.33 17.90 -12.06
N THR A 279 5.65 18.12 -10.93
CA THR A 279 5.58 19.44 -10.27
C THR A 279 6.98 19.94 -9.90
N LEU A 280 7.82 19.11 -9.26
CA LEU A 280 9.20 19.48 -8.95
C LEU A 280 10.05 19.74 -10.21
N ARG A 281 9.82 19.04 -11.33
CA ARG A 281 10.44 19.32 -12.64
C ARG A 281 9.93 20.62 -13.27
N MET A 282 8.66 20.96 -13.11
CA MET A 282 8.07 22.24 -13.51
C MET A 282 8.73 23.40 -12.74
N LEU A 283 8.81 23.28 -11.42
CA LEU A 283 9.50 24.23 -10.54
C LEU A 283 10.99 24.36 -10.86
N LYS A 284 11.69 23.25 -11.18
CA LYS A 284 13.10 23.23 -11.62
C LYS A 284 13.33 24.05 -12.89
N LYS A 285 12.41 24.00 -13.85
CA LYS A 285 12.45 24.83 -15.07
C LYS A 285 12.19 26.32 -14.75
N ALA A 286 11.20 26.61 -13.90
CA ALA A 286 10.86 27.97 -13.49
C ALA A 286 12.01 28.66 -12.73
N ASP A 287 12.58 28.00 -11.73
CA ASP A 287 13.75 28.48 -10.97
C ASP A 287 14.94 28.78 -11.90
N ALA A 288 15.19 27.90 -12.87
CA ALA A 288 16.26 28.02 -13.86
C ALA A 288 15.96 29.02 -15.00
N ARG A 289 14.86 29.79 -14.95
CA ARG A 289 14.41 30.74 -16.00
C ARG A 289 14.20 30.11 -17.38
N GLN A 290 13.86 28.81 -17.41
CA GLN A 290 13.54 28.10 -18.64
C GLN A 290 12.07 28.32 -19.02
N SER A 291 11.74 28.14 -20.31
CA SER A 291 10.37 28.22 -20.78
C SER A 291 9.54 27.08 -20.21
N VAL A 292 8.57 27.40 -19.35
CA VAL A 292 7.59 26.44 -18.82
C VAL A 292 6.31 26.58 -19.63
N VAL A 293 6.03 25.56 -20.43
CA VAL A 293 4.83 25.41 -21.27
C VAL A 293 4.40 23.95 -21.23
N TYR A 294 3.11 23.70 -21.05
CA TYR A 294 2.49 22.39 -21.15
C TYR A 294 1.37 22.43 -22.20
N HIS A 295 1.06 21.28 -22.81
CA HIS A 295 -0.03 21.16 -23.78
C HIS A 295 -1.24 20.54 -23.10
N ASP A 296 -2.29 21.32 -22.90
CA ASP A 296 -3.58 20.78 -22.48
C ASP A 296 -4.28 20.12 -23.67
N ALA A 297 -4.42 18.80 -23.60
CA ALA A 297 -5.09 18.02 -24.63
C ALA A 297 -6.62 18.22 -24.65
N PHE A 298 -7.22 18.76 -23.58
CA PHE A 298 -8.66 18.99 -23.49
C PHE A 298 -9.10 20.21 -24.30
N THR A 299 -8.44 21.36 -24.08
CA THR A 299 -8.64 22.58 -24.88
C THR A 299 -7.83 22.60 -26.18
N GLY A 300 -6.85 21.70 -26.34
CA GLY A 300 -5.96 21.64 -27.49
C GLY A 300 -4.98 22.81 -27.56
N ARG A 301 -4.55 23.33 -26.41
CA ARG A 301 -3.78 24.58 -26.29
C ARG A 301 -2.46 24.38 -25.55
N ASP A 302 -1.45 25.10 -26.00
CA ASP A 302 -0.22 25.31 -25.24
C ASP A 302 -0.47 26.42 -24.19
N VAL A 303 -0.24 26.10 -22.92
CA VAL A 303 -0.37 27.02 -21.78
C VAL A 303 1.02 27.27 -21.18
N SER A 304 1.47 28.52 -21.17
CA SER A 304 2.71 28.92 -20.49
C SER A 304 2.47 29.25 -19.02
N LEU A 305 3.50 29.16 -18.18
CA LEU A 305 3.41 29.49 -16.75
C LEU A 305 2.92 30.94 -16.50
N ALA A 306 3.16 31.86 -17.44
CA ALA A 306 2.64 33.23 -17.39
C ALA A 306 1.13 33.36 -17.68
N GLN A 307 0.50 32.30 -18.17
CA GLN A 307 -0.94 32.20 -18.44
C GLN A 307 -1.63 31.25 -17.47
N ALA A 308 -0.88 30.31 -16.89
CA ALA A 308 -1.35 29.40 -15.85
C ALA A 308 -1.52 30.10 -14.49
N LEU A 309 -0.63 31.04 -14.16
CA LEU A 309 -0.62 31.73 -12.87
C LEU A 309 -1.74 32.79 -12.76
N ASP A 310 -2.59 32.65 -11.73
CA ASP A 310 -3.54 33.67 -11.26
C ASP A 310 -3.29 33.98 -9.76
N GLY A 311 -3.03 35.26 -9.45
CA GLY A 311 -2.63 35.72 -8.11
C GLY A 311 -1.40 36.64 -8.11
N ASP A 312 -0.69 36.69 -6.98
CA ASP A 312 0.38 37.64 -6.68
C ASP A 312 1.78 37.24 -7.20
N ILE A 313 1.90 36.09 -7.89
CA ILE A 313 3.19 35.51 -8.30
C ILE A 313 3.32 35.53 -9.82
N THR A 314 4.43 36.07 -10.34
CA THR A 314 4.81 35.93 -11.75
C THR A 314 5.87 34.84 -11.94
N PRO A 315 6.10 34.33 -13.17
CA PRO A 315 7.22 33.43 -13.46
C PRO A 315 8.59 34.02 -13.13
N SER A 316 8.71 35.36 -13.03
CA SER A 316 9.96 36.02 -12.67
C SER A 316 10.25 36.00 -11.17
N ASP A 317 9.22 35.86 -10.33
CA ASP A 317 9.35 35.83 -8.87
C ASP A 317 9.87 34.49 -8.36
N LEU A 318 9.56 33.39 -9.05
CA LEU A 318 10.07 32.02 -8.78
C LEU A 318 11.55 31.84 -9.15
N ALA A 319 12.10 32.73 -9.97
CA ALA A 319 13.37 32.51 -10.66
C ALA A 319 14.61 32.68 -9.77
N GLY A 320 15.22 31.56 -9.37
CA GLY A 320 16.35 31.50 -8.45
C GLY A 320 15.93 31.47 -6.97
N ARG A 321 14.68 31.09 -6.67
CA ARG A 321 14.10 31.04 -5.32
C ARG A 321 13.99 29.66 -4.70
N LEU A 322 14.05 28.56 -5.45
CA LEU A 322 13.53 27.28 -4.97
C LEU A 322 14.66 26.30 -4.66
N ASP A 323 14.91 25.97 -3.39
CA ASP A 323 15.95 24.98 -3.05
C ASP A 323 15.44 23.54 -3.23
N LEU A 324 15.61 23.05 -4.45
CA LEU A 324 15.25 21.70 -4.87
C LEU A 324 16.25 20.63 -4.38
N HIS A 325 17.25 21.02 -3.58
CA HIS A 325 18.07 20.13 -2.76
C HIS A 325 17.63 20.09 -1.29
N ASP A 326 16.55 20.80 -0.92
CA ASP A 326 15.95 20.83 0.40
C ASP A 326 14.43 20.75 0.31
N VAL A 327 13.93 19.54 0.03
CA VAL A 327 12.53 19.26 -0.30
C VAL A 327 11.87 18.44 0.81
N GLY A 328 10.67 18.84 1.22
CA GLY A 328 9.74 18.05 2.02
C GLY A 328 8.47 17.76 1.23
N ILE A 329 7.80 16.65 1.52
CA ILE A 329 6.54 16.27 0.88
C ILE A 329 5.51 15.75 1.90
N MET A 330 4.28 16.22 1.82
CA MET A 330 3.15 15.79 2.66
C MET A 330 2.02 15.30 1.77
N GLY A 331 1.43 14.16 2.12
CA GLY A 331 0.35 13.57 1.35
C GLY A 331 -0.75 13.07 2.27
N HIS A 332 -2.01 13.37 1.96
CA HIS A 332 -3.16 12.89 2.72
C HIS A 332 -3.71 11.59 2.10
N SER A 333 -4.13 10.60 2.91
CA SER A 333 -4.91 9.44 2.40
C SER A 333 -4.15 8.66 1.30
N ARG A 334 -4.74 8.39 0.13
CA ARG A 334 -4.01 7.83 -1.04
C ARG A 334 -2.84 8.69 -1.54
N GLY A 335 -2.83 10.00 -1.27
CA GLY A 335 -1.65 10.87 -1.48
C GLY A 335 -0.57 10.65 -0.42
N GLY A 336 -0.92 10.13 0.75
CA GLY A 336 0.03 9.73 1.78
C GLY A 336 0.89 8.53 1.37
N GLU A 337 0.31 7.57 0.66
CA GLU A 337 1.05 6.53 -0.09
C GLU A 337 1.77 7.14 -1.30
N GLY A 338 1.12 8.07 -2.01
CA GLY A 338 1.70 8.83 -3.13
C GLY A 338 3.02 9.55 -2.82
N VAL A 339 3.16 10.16 -1.64
CA VAL A 339 4.43 10.78 -1.21
C VAL A 339 5.51 9.75 -0.85
N VAL A 340 5.13 8.55 -0.43
CA VAL A 340 6.09 7.45 -0.24
C VAL A 340 6.57 6.95 -1.61
N ALA A 341 5.66 6.78 -2.57
CA ALA A 341 5.98 6.45 -3.95
C ALA A 341 6.85 7.53 -4.64
N ALA A 342 6.62 8.82 -4.37
CA ALA A 342 7.47 9.91 -4.86
C ALA A 342 8.93 9.76 -4.39
N ALA A 343 9.14 9.33 -3.15
CA ALA A 343 10.47 9.13 -2.58
C ALA A 343 11.18 7.89 -3.16
N THR A 344 10.48 6.76 -3.35
CA THR A 344 11.05 5.56 -3.97
C THR A 344 11.36 5.75 -5.46
N LEU A 345 10.44 6.36 -6.21
CA LEU A 345 10.66 6.74 -7.61
C LEU A 345 11.84 7.71 -7.74
N ASN A 346 11.98 8.68 -6.84
CA ASN A 346 13.13 9.58 -6.79
C ASN A 346 14.44 8.82 -6.53
N ASP A 347 14.52 8.00 -5.48
CA ASP A 347 15.79 7.35 -5.10
C ASP A 347 16.21 6.24 -6.07
N ALA A 348 15.32 5.75 -6.95
CA ALA A 348 15.68 4.91 -8.10
C ALA A 348 16.39 5.66 -9.25
N LEU A 349 16.28 7.00 -9.32
CA LEU A 349 16.96 7.84 -10.31
C LEU A 349 18.47 7.96 -10.04
N PRO A 350 19.30 8.23 -11.06
CA PRO A 350 20.68 8.66 -10.88
C PRO A 350 20.78 9.86 -9.93
N VAL A 351 21.69 9.82 -8.95
CA VAL A 351 21.85 10.87 -7.91
C VAL A 351 21.91 12.32 -8.45
N PRO A 352 22.51 12.63 -9.62
CA PRO A 352 22.48 13.98 -10.20
C PRO A 352 21.10 14.45 -10.72
N GLU A 353 20.16 13.52 -10.93
CA GLU A 353 18.82 13.79 -11.44
C GLU A 353 17.79 13.93 -10.30
N GLN A 354 18.06 13.28 -9.16
CA GLN A 354 17.26 13.29 -7.93
C GLN A 354 16.96 14.71 -7.40
N PHE A 355 15.80 14.85 -6.78
CA PHE A 355 15.46 15.94 -5.87
C PHE A 355 15.95 15.64 -4.45
N GLY A 356 16.19 16.69 -3.66
CA GLY A 356 16.61 16.57 -2.27
C GLY A 356 15.46 16.30 -1.30
N ILE A 357 14.65 15.27 -1.55
CA ILE A 357 13.53 14.87 -0.69
C ILE A 357 14.08 14.33 0.63
N LYS A 358 14.08 15.14 1.70
CA LYS A 358 14.63 14.80 3.02
C LYS A 358 13.57 14.40 4.04
N ALA A 359 12.32 14.74 3.78
CA ALA A 359 11.23 14.66 4.75
C ALA A 359 9.93 14.26 4.07
N VAL A 360 9.30 13.19 4.56
CA VAL A 360 8.01 12.68 4.06
C VAL A 360 7.01 12.65 5.22
N LEU A 361 5.82 13.21 5.03
CA LEU A 361 4.75 13.23 6.02
C LEU A 361 3.49 12.59 5.43
N PRO A 362 3.30 11.27 5.59
CA PRO A 362 2.05 10.60 5.30
C PRO A 362 1.00 10.99 6.35
N LEU A 363 -0.03 11.72 5.95
CA LEU A 363 -1.15 12.15 6.80
C LEU A 363 -2.34 11.22 6.55
N ALA A 364 -2.88 10.62 7.61
CA ALA A 364 -3.96 9.63 7.56
C ALA A 364 -3.87 8.66 6.35
N PRO A 365 -2.72 8.03 6.09
CA PRO A 365 -2.44 7.45 4.78
C PRO A 365 -2.98 6.01 4.67
N VAL A 366 -3.26 5.59 3.45
CA VAL A 366 -3.30 4.16 3.10
C VAL A 366 -1.87 3.63 2.96
N ASP A 367 -1.73 2.31 2.87
CA ASP A 367 -0.48 1.62 2.49
C ASP A 367 -0.82 0.27 1.82
N TYR A 368 -1.63 0.35 0.76
CA TYR A 368 -2.10 -0.78 -0.03
C TYR A 368 -0.94 -1.57 -0.65
N ASP A 369 0.11 -0.86 -1.03
CA ASP A 369 1.31 -1.36 -1.70
C ASP A 369 2.41 -1.84 -0.72
N ARG A 370 2.31 -1.52 0.58
CA ARG A 370 3.38 -1.72 1.59
C ARG A 370 4.73 -1.22 1.09
N ILE A 371 4.80 0.09 0.84
CA ILE A 371 5.98 0.73 0.25
C ILE A 371 6.98 1.09 1.36
N SER A 372 7.98 0.23 1.55
CA SER A 372 9.14 0.54 2.40
C SER A 372 9.87 1.82 1.93
N LEU A 373 9.95 2.80 2.82
CA LEU A 373 10.45 4.16 2.59
C LEU A 373 11.92 4.32 3.02
N PRO A 374 12.87 4.50 2.09
CA PRO A 374 14.27 4.76 2.40
C PRO A 374 14.54 6.25 2.65
N ASN A 375 15.65 6.52 3.36
CA ASN A 375 16.53 7.68 3.16
C ASN A 375 15.93 9.10 3.41
N ALA A 376 14.70 9.19 3.90
CA ALA A 376 14.05 10.42 4.33
C ALA A 376 13.59 10.29 5.79
N ALA A 377 13.57 11.40 6.52
CA ALA A 377 12.86 11.45 7.80
C ALA A 377 11.36 11.28 7.55
N THR A 378 10.66 10.57 8.43
CA THR A 378 9.23 10.24 8.27
C THR A 378 8.44 10.53 9.53
N ALA A 379 7.30 11.22 9.39
CA ALA A 379 6.29 11.33 10.43
C ALA A 379 4.91 10.93 9.87
N THR A 380 4.49 9.70 10.12
CA THR A 380 3.17 9.22 9.72
C THR A 380 2.14 9.62 10.77
N VAL A 381 1.13 10.40 10.38
CA VAL A 381 0.07 10.88 11.28
C VAL A 381 -1.16 10.00 11.14
N LEU A 382 -1.64 9.43 12.24
CA LEU A 382 -2.73 8.45 12.29
C LEU A 382 -3.92 9.02 13.11
N PRO A 383 -5.14 9.17 12.55
CA PRO A 383 -6.31 9.67 13.30
C PRO A 383 -7.01 8.53 14.06
N TYR A 384 -7.34 8.68 15.34
CA TYR A 384 -7.92 7.54 16.09
C TYR A 384 -9.38 7.20 15.74
N CYS A 385 -10.18 8.21 15.36
CA CYS A 385 -11.56 8.10 14.88
C CYS A 385 -11.62 8.27 13.35
N ASP A 386 -10.61 7.77 12.64
CA ASP A 386 -10.65 7.58 11.19
C ASP A 386 -11.73 6.54 10.83
N GLY A 387 -12.59 6.86 9.86
CA GLY A 387 -13.61 5.96 9.30
C GLY A 387 -13.52 5.81 7.77
N ASP A 388 -12.41 6.23 7.15
CA ASP A 388 -12.14 6.14 5.71
C ASP A 388 -10.89 5.27 5.41
N VAL A 389 -9.98 5.18 6.40
CA VAL A 389 -8.87 4.23 6.53
C VAL A 389 -8.88 3.73 7.99
N GLU A 390 -9.96 3.07 8.37
CA GLU A 390 -10.32 2.74 9.74
C GLU A 390 -9.30 1.81 10.45
N ASN A 391 -8.58 0.99 9.69
CA ASN A 391 -7.49 0.13 10.16
C ASN A 391 -6.16 0.86 10.40
N LEU A 392 -6.05 2.15 10.08
CA LEU A 392 -4.84 2.98 10.24
C LEU A 392 -3.57 2.35 9.62
N MET A 393 -3.72 1.64 8.50
CA MET A 393 -2.66 0.86 7.84
C MET A 393 -1.37 1.63 7.50
N GLY A 394 -1.40 2.97 7.49
CA GLY A 394 -0.20 3.82 7.50
C GLY A 394 0.86 3.49 8.58
N GLN A 395 0.46 2.76 9.62
CA GLN A 395 1.39 2.19 10.60
C GLN A 395 2.43 1.25 9.96
N HIS A 396 2.09 0.50 8.90
CA HIS A 396 3.01 -0.37 8.15
C HIS A 396 4.17 0.40 7.53
N ILE A 397 3.93 1.60 6.97
CA ILE A 397 4.97 2.52 6.46
C ILE A 397 6.09 2.75 7.50
N VAL A 398 5.78 2.78 8.79
CA VAL A 398 6.77 2.96 9.86
C VAL A 398 7.43 1.63 10.27
N ASP A 399 6.69 0.53 10.26
CA ASP A 399 7.13 -0.77 10.78
C ASP A 399 7.88 -1.65 9.78
N ASP A 400 7.65 -1.46 8.48
CA ASP A 400 8.40 -2.10 7.41
C ASP A 400 9.72 -1.34 7.20
N SER A 401 9.61 -0.03 6.97
CA SER A 401 10.75 0.83 6.64
C SER A 401 11.83 0.91 7.73
N ARG A 402 11.50 0.66 9.00
CA ARG A 402 12.43 0.86 10.14
C ARG A 402 13.67 -0.04 10.10
N HIS A 403 13.60 -1.21 9.46
CA HIS A 403 14.73 -2.13 9.30
C HIS A 403 14.98 -2.58 7.84
N ALA A 404 14.19 -2.10 6.88
CA ALA A 404 14.38 -2.35 5.45
C ALA A 404 15.67 -1.71 4.86
N PHE A 405 16.28 -0.75 5.57
CA PHE A 405 17.45 0.01 5.12
C PHE A 405 18.46 0.29 6.25
N ASP A 406 19.76 0.30 5.93
CA ASP A 406 20.84 0.76 6.84
C ASP A 406 21.02 2.28 6.73
N ASP A 407 19.95 3.03 7.03
CA ASP A 407 19.90 4.49 6.85
C ASP A 407 19.82 5.30 8.15
N ASP A 408 20.31 6.54 8.06
CA ASP A 408 20.50 7.43 9.20
C ASP A 408 19.38 8.46 9.28
N VAL A 409 18.12 8.02 9.39
CA VAL A 409 16.93 8.89 9.44
C VAL A 409 15.93 8.50 10.54
N LEU A 410 15.23 9.50 11.09
CA LEU A 410 14.15 9.34 12.06
C LEU A 410 12.86 8.87 11.38
N ARG A 411 12.22 7.84 11.93
CA ARG A 411 10.88 7.41 11.53
C ARG A 411 9.95 7.42 12.74
N SER A 412 8.75 8.00 12.59
CA SER A 412 7.82 8.22 13.70
C SER A 412 6.38 7.95 13.31
N ALA A 413 5.67 7.16 14.12
CA ALA A 413 4.21 7.05 14.09
C ALA A 413 3.61 8.03 15.11
N VAL A 414 2.69 8.89 14.67
CA VAL A 414 2.09 10.00 15.42
C VAL A 414 0.58 9.80 15.48
N LEU A 415 0.09 9.12 16.52
CA LEU A 415 -1.35 8.87 16.70
C LEU A 415 -2.01 10.06 17.40
N VAL A 416 -3.00 10.66 16.73
CA VAL A 416 -3.84 11.76 17.22
C VAL A 416 -5.17 11.19 17.71
N MET A 417 -5.38 11.18 19.03
CA MET A 417 -6.65 10.72 19.60
C MET A 417 -7.78 11.69 19.23
N GLY A 418 -8.95 11.15 18.91
CA GLY A 418 -10.13 11.93 18.55
C GLY A 418 -10.10 12.59 17.17
N ALA A 419 -8.99 12.50 16.41
CA ALA A 419 -8.97 12.96 15.02
C ALA A 419 -9.68 11.96 14.09
N ASN A 420 -10.12 12.47 12.94
CA ASN A 420 -10.96 11.86 11.92
C ASN A 420 -10.27 12.07 10.55
N HIS A 421 -10.64 11.31 9.51
CA HIS A 421 -9.95 11.38 8.23
C HIS A 421 -10.11 12.75 7.56
N ASN A 422 -11.34 13.13 7.25
CA ASN A 422 -11.61 14.27 6.37
C ASN A 422 -11.25 15.63 6.99
N PHE A 423 -11.28 15.75 8.32
CA PHE A 423 -11.26 17.06 9.00
C PHE A 423 -9.88 17.75 9.04
N PHE A 424 -8.81 17.11 8.55
CA PHE A 424 -7.56 17.80 8.23
C PHE A 424 -7.62 18.63 6.93
N ASN A 425 -8.60 18.38 6.06
CA ASN A 425 -8.81 19.10 4.80
C ASN A 425 -10.08 19.95 4.88
N THR A 426 -9.95 21.29 4.80
CA THR A 426 -11.10 22.20 4.92
C THR A 426 -12.08 22.13 3.75
N ILE A 427 -11.68 21.57 2.59
CA ILE A 427 -12.56 21.37 1.44
C ILE A 427 -13.39 20.08 1.59
N TRP A 428 -12.89 19.08 2.33
CA TRP A 428 -13.59 17.82 2.58
C TRP A 428 -14.47 17.88 3.84
N THR A 429 -14.18 18.84 4.73
CA THR A 429 -14.90 19.09 5.98
C THR A 429 -16.33 19.62 5.76
N PRO A 430 -17.37 19.04 6.39
CA PRO A 430 -18.74 19.55 6.34
C PRO A 430 -18.84 21.01 6.79
N GLY A 431 -19.35 21.86 5.89
CA GLY A 431 -19.46 23.31 6.11
C GLY A 431 -18.26 24.14 5.64
N GLY A 432 -17.14 23.51 5.24
CA GLY A 432 -15.98 24.19 4.66
C GLY A 432 -16.08 24.43 3.14
N PHE A 433 -16.74 23.53 2.40
CA PHE A 433 -17.02 23.66 0.96
C PHE A 433 -18.47 23.22 0.65
N PRO A 434 -19.15 23.74 -0.40
CA PRO A 434 -20.59 23.49 -0.59
C PRO A 434 -20.97 22.15 -1.24
N ALA A 435 -20.02 21.28 -1.56
CA ALA A 435 -20.25 19.96 -2.16
C ALA A 435 -19.08 19.01 -1.88
N GLY A 436 -19.30 17.70 -1.90
CA GLY A 436 -18.22 16.73 -1.66
C GLY A 436 -17.60 16.90 -0.27
N THR A 437 -18.43 16.92 0.77
CA THR A 437 -17.97 16.99 2.17
C THR A 437 -18.56 15.84 2.97
N ALA A 438 -17.75 15.19 3.81
CA ALA A 438 -18.16 14.01 4.57
C ALA A 438 -17.67 14.05 6.03
N ASP A 439 -18.43 13.42 6.91
CA ASP A 439 -17.97 12.93 8.19
C ASP A 439 -17.84 11.41 8.03
N ASP A 440 -16.63 10.92 7.75
CA ASP A 440 -16.36 9.49 7.48
C ASP A 440 -16.71 8.59 8.68
N TRP A 441 -16.52 9.07 9.92
CA TRP A 441 -16.93 8.32 11.10
C TRP A 441 -18.44 8.05 11.15
N ALA A 442 -19.28 8.87 10.49
CA ALA A 442 -20.72 8.64 10.43
C ALA A 442 -21.12 7.42 9.56
N ALA A 443 -20.18 6.81 8.82
CA ALA A 443 -20.38 5.55 8.09
C ALA A 443 -19.86 4.31 8.85
N ALA A 444 -19.22 4.48 10.01
CA ALA A 444 -18.49 3.42 10.71
C ALA A 444 -19.39 2.34 11.36
N ASP A 445 -18.90 1.10 11.44
CA ASP A 445 -19.52 0.07 12.28
C ASP A 445 -19.44 0.47 13.76
N GLY A 446 -20.61 0.68 14.37
CA GLY A 446 -20.70 1.25 15.71
C GLY A 446 -20.29 2.73 15.76
N ALA A 447 -20.64 3.51 14.74
CA ALA A 447 -20.47 4.98 14.73
C ALA A 447 -21.07 5.70 15.97
N ASP A 448 -22.03 5.05 16.66
CA ASP A 448 -22.64 5.49 17.92
C ASP A 448 -21.77 5.23 19.17
N ASP A 449 -20.54 4.71 19.01
CA ASP A 449 -19.61 4.55 20.12
C ASP A 449 -19.28 5.91 20.75
N PRO A 450 -19.53 6.10 22.06
CA PRO A 450 -19.50 7.41 22.71
C PRO A 450 -18.11 8.05 22.79
N VAL A 451 -17.05 7.36 22.33
CA VAL A 451 -15.68 7.89 22.20
C VAL A 451 -15.50 8.76 20.95
N CYS A 452 -16.14 8.39 19.83
CA CYS A 452 -15.98 9.01 18.50
C CYS A 452 -17.28 9.59 17.93
N ASP A 453 -18.46 9.19 18.42
CA ASP A 453 -19.74 9.87 18.14
C ASP A 453 -19.62 11.37 18.48
N PRO A 454 -19.84 12.30 17.52
CA PRO A 454 -19.77 13.73 17.77
C PRO A 454 -20.96 14.28 18.57
N SER A 455 -22.04 13.50 18.73
CA SER A 455 -23.22 13.86 19.54
C SER A 455 -23.12 13.39 21.01
N SER A 456 -22.17 12.51 21.32
CA SER A 456 -21.93 11.96 22.64
C SER A 456 -21.45 13.02 23.64
N ALA A 457 -22.14 13.10 24.78
CA ALA A 457 -21.76 13.97 25.90
C ALA A 457 -20.45 13.54 26.61
N THR A 458 -19.85 12.40 26.23
CA THR A 458 -18.52 11.93 26.68
C THR A 458 -17.55 11.74 25.51
N THR A 459 -17.81 12.37 24.36
CA THR A 459 -16.95 12.25 23.19
C THR A 459 -15.53 12.74 23.46
N THR A 460 -14.55 12.01 22.91
CA THR A 460 -13.14 12.43 22.86
C THR A 460 -12.76 12.98 21.49
N ARG A 461 -13.72 13.03 20.54
CA ARG A 461 -13.52 13.50 19.19
C ARG A 461 -13.18 14.99 19.13
N LEU A 462 -12.17 15.32 18.34
CA LEU A 462 -11.76 16.69 18.06
C LEU A 462 -12.75 17.36 17.08
N THR A 463 -13.12 18.61 17.34
CA THR A 463 -13.91 19.40 16.39
C THR A 463 -13.10 19.68 15.10
N PRO A 464 -13.74 19.99 13.96
CA PRO A 464 -13.00 20.19 12.70
C PRO A 464 -11.88 21.23 12.80
N GLN A 465 -12.14 22.37 13.44
CA GLN A 465 -11.10 23.40 13.64
C GLN A 465 -9.91 22.87 14.44
N GLN A 466 -10.16 22.11 15.52
CA GLN A 466 -9.10 21.51 16.33
C GLN A 466 -8.23 20.53 15.55
N GLN A 467 -8.76 19.90 14.49
CA GLN A 467 -8.00 19.01 13.61
C GLN A 467 -7.19 19.79 12.58
N VAL A 468 -7.72 20.90 12.05
CA VAL A 468 -6.94 21.87 11.27
C VAL A 468 -5.80 22.46 12.10
N ASP A 469 -6.04 22.78 13.37
CA ASP A 469 -5.03 23.30 14.30
C ASP A 469 -3.91 22.27 14.55
N VAL A 470 -4.28 21.01 14.83
CA VAL A 470 -3.32 19.89 14.99
C VAL A 470 -2.54 19.63 13.70
N GLY A 471 -3.22 19.57 12.55
CA GLY A 471 -2.57 19.43 11.25
C GLY A 471 -1.58 20.56 10.99
N THR A 472 -1.98 21.81 11.25
CA THR A 472 -1.10 22.98 11.13
C THR A 472 0.12 22.86 12.03
N ALA A 473 -0.03 22.47 13.29
CA ALA A 473 1.07 22.33 14.23
C ALA A 473 2.05 21.20 13.86
N TYR A 474 1.56 20.00 13.55
CA TYR A 474 2.43 18.86 13.27
C TYR A 474 3.06 18.92 11.86
N VAL A 475 2.32 19.35 10.83
CA VAL A 475 2.90 19.55 9.48
C VAL A 475 3.95 20.65 9.50
N SER A 476 3.69 21.78 10.16
CA SER A 476 4.68 22.87 10.26
C SER A 476 5.89 22.43 11.08
N GLY A 477 5.68 21.78 12.23
CA GLY A 477 6.74 21.37 13.15
C GLY A 477 7.70 20.36 12.52
N PHE A 478 7.18 19.44 11.71
CA PHE A 478 7.98 18.43 11.04
C PHE A 478 8.92 19.03 9.98
N PHE A 479 8.42 19.88 9.08
CA PHE A 479 9.27 20.49 8.05
C PHE A 479 10.21 21.56 8.61
N ARG A 480 9.80 22.30 9.66
CA ARG A 480 10.68 23.19 10.42
C ARG A 480 11.84 22.44 11.09
N LEU A 481 11.58 21.26 11.64
CA LEU A 481 12.59 20.39 12.26
C LEU A 481 13.59 19.77 11.26
N THR A 482 13.08 19.31 10.12
CA THR A 482 13.80 18.46 9.16
C THR A 482 14.54 19.26 8.08
N LEU A 483 13.89 20.28 7.51
CA LEU A 483 14.48 21.17 6.50
C LEU A 483 15.14 22.38 7.17
N GLY A 484 14.38 23.12 7.99
CA GLY A 484 14.90 24.29 8.72
C GLY A 484 15.88 23.99 9.85
N GLY A 485 15.95 22.73 10.30
CA GLY A 485 16.83 22.32 11.39
C GLY A 485 16.39 22.79 12.78
N GLU A 486 15.15 23.27 12.95
CA GLU A 486 14.61 23.85 14.19
C GLU A 486 14.42 22.79 15.30
N LYS A 487 15.51 22.46 16.00
CA LYS A 487 15.55 21.34 16.97
C LYS A 487 14.67 21.52 18.21
N GLN A 488 14.10 22.71 18.46
CA GLN A 488 13.10 22.88 19.50
C GLN A 488 11.82 22.07 19.26
N PHE A 489 11.53 21.67 18.01
CA PHE A 489 10.40 20.82 17.65
C PHE A 489 10.73 19.32 17.61
N GLN A 490 12.00 18.92 17.81
CA GLN A 490 12.40 17.50 17.78
C GLN A 490 11.61 16.61 18.76
N PRO A 491 11.29 17.08 20.00
CA PRO A 491 10.50 16.28 20.93
C PRO A 491 9.11 15.89 20.43
N MET A 492 8.51 16.63 19.48
CA MET A 492 7.21 16.27 18.88
C MET A 492 7.27 15.00 18.01
N PHE A 493 8.46 14.50 17.69
CA PHE A 493 8.66 13.37 16.77
C PHE A 493 9.62 12.30 17.32
N ASP A 494 10.46 12.61 18.32
CA ASP A 494 11.47 11.67 18.85
C ASP A 494 10.97 10.72 19.97
N GLY A 495 9.65 10.56 20.12
CA GLY A 495 9.05 9.71 21.16
C GLY A 495 9.11 10.34 22.55
N SER A 496 9.09 11.67 22.64
CA SER A 496 8.92 12.40 23.89
C SER A 496 7.46 12.71 24.18
N ASP A 497 7.11 12.70 25.46
CA ASP A 497 5.80 13.08 25.97
C ASP A 497 5.67 14.63 26.05
N VAL A 498 5.27 15.23 24.92
CA VAL A 498 5.16 16.69 24.73
C VAL A 498 3.93 17.07 23.90
N MET A 499 3.56 18.35 23.94
CA MET A 499 2.57 18.96 23.03
C MET A 499 2.96 20.40 22.66
N PRO A 500 2.63 20.89 21.45
CA PRO A 500 2.77 22.30 21.10
C PRO A 500 1.73 23.17 21.85
N PRO A 501 2.04 24.45 22.18
CA PRO A 501 1.13 25.38 22.84
C PRO A 501 -0.27 25.55 22.21
N SER A 502 -0.39 25.36 20.90
CA SER A 502 -1.61 25.51 20.10
C SER A 502 -2.60 24.33 20.21
N THR A 503 -2.15 23.14 20.62
CA THR A 503 -2.99 21.93 20.69
C THR A 503 -3.21 21.37 22.11
N PRO A 504 -3.48 22.19 23.16
CA PRO A 504 -3.57 21.70 24.54
C PRO A 504 -4.81 20.84 24.81
N PHE A 505 -5.76 20.83 23.87
CA PHE A 505 -6.94 19.99 23.85
C PHE A 505 -6.70 18.61 23.21
N ALA A 506 -5.59 18.43 22.47
CA ALA A 506 -5.34 17.23 21.69
C ALA A 506 -4.41 16.29 22.44
N HIS A 507 -4.84 15.04 22.59
CA HIS A 507 -3.98 13.97 23.09
C HIS A 507 -3.28 13.28 21.92
N VAL A 508 -2.01 13.62 21.70
CA VAL A 508 -1.16 13.06 20.63
C VAL A 508 -0.06 12.20 21.23
N THR A 509 0.27 11.10 20.58
CA THR A 509 1.21 10.08 21.08
C THR A 509 2.15 9.65 19.98
N VAL A 510 3.44 9.49 20.32
CA VAL A 510 4.49 9.22 19.34
C VAL A 510 5.27 7.96 19.72
N ALA A 511 5.44 7.06 18.74
CA ALA A 511 6.42 5.99 18.79
C ALA A 511 7.46 6.24 17.69
N ALA A 512 8.74 6.27 18.06
CA ALA A 512 9.84 6.60 17.17
C ALA A 512 10.81 5.43 16.99
N THR A 513 11.50 5.44 15.85
CA THR A 513 12.75 4.71 15.62
C THR A 513 13.82 5.75 15.26
N GLN A 514 14.79 5.93 16.14
CA GLN A 514 15.87 6.92 15.96
C GLN A 514 16.83 6.51 14.82
N PRO A 515 17.53 7.46 14.18
CA PRO A 515 18.52 7.19 13.13
C PRO A 515 19.53 6.06 13.46
N ALA A 516 19.96 5.28 12.46
CA ALA A 516 20.83 4.12 12.67
C ALA A 516 22.14 4.45 13.42
N ARG A 517 22.70 5.67 13.28
CA ARG A 517 23.91 6.06 14.01
C ARG A 517 23.66 6.49 15.45
N SER A 518 22.42 6.86 15.80
CA SER A 518 22.01 7.26 17.14
C SER A 518 21.35 6.15 17.95
N ARG A 519 20.89 5.05 17.31
CA ARG A 519 20.40 3.82 17.99
C ARG A 519 21.41 2.68 18.01
N VAL A 520 21.27 1.75 18.96
CA VAL A 520 21.78 0.38 18.91
C VAL A 520 20.68 -0.56 19.39
N GLY A 521 20.22 -1.45 18.51
CA GLY A 521 19.24 -2.48 18.85
C GLY A 521 19.79 -3.51 19.82
N ILE A 522 19.02 -3.83 20.85
CA ILE A 522 19.26 -4.97 21.75
C ILE A 522 18.45 -6.19 21.26
N SER A 523 17.21 -5.96 20.81
CA SER A 523 16.33 -6.94 20.16
C SER A 523 15.19 -6.22 19.44
N THR A 524 15.01 -6.41 18.13
CA THR A 524 13.82 -5.91 17.41
C THR A 524 12.55 -6.70 17.76
N PHE A 525 12.74 -7.98 18.15
CA PHE A 525 11.74 -9.00 18.45
C PHE A 525 11.03 -9.66 17.26
N GLU A 526 11.42 -9.35 16.02
CA GLU A 526 10.83 -9.96 14.81
C GLU A 526 11.21 -11.43 14.58
N HIS A 527 12.21 -11.95 15.30
CA HIS A 527 12.70 -13.32 15.15
C HIS A 527 13.00 -14.00 16.50
N ALA A 528 12.79 -15.32 16.56
CA ALA A 528 13.08 -16.13 17.75
C ALA A 528 14.59 -16.12 18.09
N SER A 529 14.94 -15.59 19.26
CA SER A 529 16.35 -15.36 19.66
C SER A 529 16.69 -16.00 21.01
N ALA A 530 17.81 -16.72 21.07
CA ALA A 530 18.34 -17.30 22.32
C ALA A 530 18.76 -16.24 23.37
N ALA A 531 18.82 -14.96 22.99
CA ALA A 531 18.96 -13.86 23.94
C ALA A 531 17.70 -13.70 24.81
N VAL A 532 16.51 -13.99 24.25
CA VAL A 532 15.19 -13.90 24.88
C VAL A 532 14.87 -15.23 25.58
N ARG A 533 14.59 -15.21 26.88
CA ARG A 533 14.34 -16.41 27.70
C ARG A 533 13.22 -16.19 28.71
N THR A 534 12.24 -17.08 28.72
CA THR A 534 11.16 -17.14 29.71
C THR A 534 11.63 -17.70 31.06
N ALA A 535 10.90 -17.37 32.12
CA ALA A 535 11.06 -17.94 33.46
C ALA A 535 9.75 -17.82 34.26
N GLY A 536 9.52 -18.76 35.18
CA GLY A 536 8.21 -18.88 35.84
C GLY A 536 7.19 -19.46 34.87
N ASP A 537 5.98 -18.89 34.87
CA ASP A 537 4.84 -19.31 34.03
C ASP A 537 4.59 -18.39 32.81
N ALA A 538 5.50 -17.47 32.50
CA ALA A 538 5.36 -16.63 31.31
C ALA A 538 5.63 -17.42 30.03
N THR A 539 4.80 -17.21 29.01
CA THR A 539 5.09 -17.57 27.63
C THR A 539 5.68 -16.36 26.90
N ALA A 540 6.45 -16.63 25.84
CA ALA A 540 6.95 -15.61 24.94
C ALA A 540 7.19 -16.26 23.57
N ALA A 541 6.46 -15.82 22.56
CA ALA A 541 6.54 -16.30 21.19
C ALA A 541 6.55 -15.10 20.23
N VAL A 542 7.25 -15.21 19.11
CA VAL A 542 7.10 -14.23 18.03
C VAL A 542 5.85 -14.60 17.24
N CYS A 543 5.07 -13.58 16.92
CA CYS A 543 3.87 -13.65 16.09
C CYS A 543 3.99 -12.62 14.95
N GLU A 544 3.16 -12.75 13.91
CA GLU A 544 3.06 -11.79 12.81
C GLU A 544 1.62 -11.71 12.28
N GLY A 545 1.20 -10.56 11.76
CA GLY A 545 -0.11 -10.35 11.15
C GLY A 545 -1.32 -10.74 12.03
N MET A 546 -2.50 -10.80 11.41
CA MET A 546 -3.73 -11.28 12.03
C MET A 546 -4.34 -12.47 11.27
N GLY A 547 -5.03 -13.33 12.01
CA GLY A 547 -5.82 -14.43 11.47
C GLY A 547 -7.29 -14.31 11.90
N GLY A 548 -8.12 -15.28 11.50
CA GLY A 548 -9.55 -15.22 11.74
C GLY A 548 -10.29 -14.39 10.67
N THR A 549 -11.44 -13.83 11.00
CA THR A 549 -12.22 -12.99 10.09
C THR A 549 -11.46 -11.69 9.79
N GLY A 550 -11.33 -11.32 8.51
CA GLY A 550 -10.55 -10.14 8.09
C GLY A 550 -9.03 -10.37 8.01
N GLY A 551 -8.54 -11.57 8.35
CA GLY A 551 -7.10 -11.86 8.36
C GLY A 551 -6.53 -12.42 7.04
N VAL A 552 -5.26 -12.79 7.11
CA VAL A 552 -4.54 -13.44 6.01
C VAL A 552 -5.17 -14.80 5.67
N THR A 553 -5.21 -15.15 4.38
CA THR A 553 -5.88 -16.36 3.86
C THR A 553 -4.90 -17.50 3.54
N LEU A 554 -3.62 -17.18 3.31
CA LEU A 554 -2.54 -18.15 3.12
C LEU A 554 -1.79 -18.42 4.43
N GLY A 555 -1.23 -19.63 4.55
CA GLY A 555 -0.54 -20.09 5.76
C GLY A 555 0.79 -19.37 5.99
N GLN A 556 0.93 -18.76 7.17
CA GLN A 556 2.08 -17.95 7.57
C GLN A 556 3.17 -18.77 8.30
N PRO A 557 4.44 -18.33 8.30
CA PRO A 557 5.53 -19.00 9.02
C PRO A 557 5.46 -18.88 10.56
N LEU A 558 4.86 -17.83 11.11
CA LEU A 558 4.63 -17.61 12.54
C LEU A 558 3.13 -17.67 12.90
N PRO A 559 2.75 -17.86 14.18
CA PRO A 559 1.37 -17.68 14.61
C PRO A 559 0.91 -16.22 14.47
N SER A 560 -0.39 -16.02 14.19
CA SER A 560 -1.00 -14.69 14.18
C SER A 560 -0.86 -13.96 15.52
N CYS A 561 -0.62 -12.65 15.50
CA CYS A 561 -0.59 -11.83 16.72
C CYS A 561 -1.98 -11.59 17.31
N SER A 562 -2.98 -11.39 16.43
CA SER A 562 -4.39 -11.24 16.76
C SER A 562 -5.22 -12.31 16.04
N THR A 563 -6.27 -12.80 16.70
CA THR A 563 -7.29 -13.67 16.08
C THR A 563 -8.73 -13.36 16.51
N GLY A 564 -8.93 -12.45 17.47
CA GLY A 564 -10.24 -12.11 18.03
C GLY A 564 -10.73 -10.68 17.77
N LEU A 565 -9.94 -9.86 17.06
CA LEU A 565 -10.26 -8.47 16.72
C LEU A 565 -10.50 -8.29 15.21
N SER A 566 -11.27 -7.27 14.83
CA SER A 566 -11.40 -6.79 13.44
C SER A 566 -10.10 -6.16 12.95
N GLU A 567 -9.82 -6.18 11.64
CA GLU A 567 -8.65 -5.51 11.04
C GLU A 567 -8.55 -4.03 11.44
N ALA A 568 -9.71 -3.35 11.53
CA ALA A 568 -9.88 -1.99 12.00
C ALA A 568 -9.24 -1.71 13.37
N ALA A 569 -9.12 -2.72 14.23
CA ALA A 569 -8.60 -2.63 15.58
C ALA A 569 -7.13 -3.08 15.73
N VAL A 570 -6.44 -3.45 14.64
CA VAL A 570 -5.05 -3.96 14.68
C VAL A 570 -4.11 -3.35 13.62
N PRO A 571 -3.78 -2.03 13.69
CA PRO A 571 -3.01 -1.33 12.65
C PRO A 571 -1.62 -1.89 12.32
N HIS A 572 -0.99 -2.66 13.20
CA HIS A 572 0.28 -3.32 12.92
C HIS A 572 0.13 -4.60 12.06
N TRP A 573 -1.09 -5.12 11.92
CA TRP A 573 -1.33 -6.51 11.52
C TRP A 573 -2.49 -6.70 10.52
N SER A 574 -3.26 -5.65 10.27
CA SER A 574 -4.28 -5.59 9.23
C SER A 574 -3.69 -5.93 7.85
N PRO A 575 -4.32 -6.80 7.04
CA PRO A 575 -3.89 -7.05 5.68
C PRO A 575 -3.93 -5.77 4.83
N ALA A 576 -2.86 -5.52 4.07
CA ALA A 576 -2.83 -4.47 3.06
C ALA A 576 -3.29 -5.01 1.70
N LEU A 577 -4.04 -4.22 0.94
CA LEU A 577 -4.73 -4.65 -0.29
C LEU A 577 -3.87 -5.45 -1.29
N TRP A 578 -2.74 -4.89 -1.72
CA TRP A 578 -1.83 -5.52 -2.70
C TRP A 578 -0.67 -6.28 -2.03
N ALA A 579 -0.81 -6.55 -0.72
CA ALA A 579 0.09 -7.35 0.09
C ALA A 579 -0.67 -8.27 1.08
N TRP A 580 -1.91 -8.68 0.76
CA TRP A 580 -2.88 -9.24 1.73
C TRP A 580 -2.35 -10.45 2.52
N ASN A 581 -1.51 -11.25 1.90
CA ASN A 581 -0.96 -12.47 2.49
C ASN A 581 0.50 -12.34 2.94
N VAL A 582 1.08 -11.14 2.87
CA VAL A 582 2.45 -10.86 3.30
C VAL A 582 2.50 -10.70 4.82
N PRO A 583 3.46 -11.33 5.54
CA PRO A 583 3.63 -11.14 6.97
C PRO A 583 3.73 -9.65 7.35
N ALA A 584 2.97 -9.21 8.36
CA ALA A 584 2.93 -7.82 8.81
C ALA A 584 3.42 -7.68 10.26
N SER A 585 4.27 -6.68 10.52
CA SER A 585 4.87 -6.34 11.83
C SER A 585 5.13 -7.52 12.80
N PRO A 586 6.09 -8.43 12.49
CA PRO A 586 6.45 -9.50 13.41
C PRO A 586 6.95 -8.97 14.75
N MET A 587 6.48 -9.51 15.88
CA MET A 587 6.90 -9.05 17.21
C MET A 587 6.65 -10.07 18.33
N LEU A 588 7.20 -9.84 19.52
CA LEU A 588 7.11 -10.78 20.65
C LEU A 588 5.79 -10.59 21.43
N HIS A 589 4.91 -11.57 21.33
CA HIS A 589 3.76 -11.73 22.24
C HIS A 589 4.24 -12.42 23.54
N MET A 590 4.11 -11.72 24.67
CA MET A 590 4.38 -12.24 26.02
C MET A 590 3.08 -12.34 26.83
N THR A 591 2.79 -13.51 27.43
CA THR A 591 1.66 -13.70 28.36
C THR A 591 2.08 -14.34 29.67
N TRP A 592 1.28 -14.16 30.74
CA TRP A 592 1.52 -14.77 32.05
C TRP A 592 0.20 -15.02 32.82
N THR A 593 0.25 -15.97 33.75
CA THR A 593 -0.90 -16.41 34.58
C THR A 593 -0.69 -16.20 36.08
N SER A 594 0.55 -15.97 36.51
CA SER A 594 0.92 -15.60 37.87
C SER A 594 2.01 -14.51 37.88
N ALA A 595 2.14 -13.81 39.01
CA ALA A 595 3.22 -12.87 39.29
C ALA A 595 4.64 -13.49 39.36
N SER A 596 4.81 -14.76 38.94
CA SER A 596 6.10 -15.41 38.76
C SER A 596 6.67 -15.24 37.33
N GLY A 597 5.79 -15.00 36.36
CA GLY A 597 6.09 -14.95 34.93
C GLY A 597 7.04 -13.81 34.55
N ARG A 598 8.13 -14.15 33.84
CA ARG A 598 9.20 -13.24 33.44
C ARG A 598 9.74 -13.59 32.05
N VAL A 599 10.11 -12.55 31.29
CA VAL A 599 10.97 -12.64 30.10
C VAL A 599 12.26 -11.88 30.36
N ARG A 600 13.39 -12.47 29.98
CA ARG A 600 14.74 -11.89 30.09
C ARG A 600 15.32 -11.72 28.69
N VAL A 601 15.86 -10.56 28.39
CA VAL A 601 16.57 -10.24 27.15
C VAL A 601 18.03 -9.96 27.50
N ALA A 602 18.94 -10.83 27.08
CA ALA A 602 20.36 -10.69 27.35
C ALA A 602 21.00 -9.68 26.37
N VAL A 603 21.70 -8.68 26.90
CA VAL A 603 22.27 -7.59 26.10
C VAL A 603 23.52 -8.07 25.34
N PRO A 604 23.54 -7.96 23.99
CA PRO A 604 24.70 -8.31 23.16
C PRO A 604 25.97 -7.59 23.59
N ALA A 605 27.14 -8.21 23.39
CA ALA A 605 28.40 -7.69 23.93
C ALA A 605 28.76 -6.27 23.43
N GLY A 606 28.37 -5.90 22.20
CA GLY A 606 28.57 -4.56 21.64
C GLY A 606 27.58 -3.50 22.15
N ALA A 607 26.46 -3.88 22.77
CA ALA A 607 25.39 -2.99 23.19
C ALA A 607 25.39 -2.67 24.70
N ARG A 608 26.44 -3.06 25.44
CA ARG A 608 26.47 -3.01 26.91
C ARG A 608 26.88 -1.68 27.52
N ASP A 609 27.64 -0.88 26.77
CA ASP A 609 28.14 0.42 27.23
C ASP A 609 27.14 1.53 26.85
N VAL A 610 26.14 1.70 27.71
CA VAL A 610 25.00 2.60 27.46
C VAL A 610 25.31 4.06 27.81
N ARG A 611 26.50 4.35 28.37
CA ARG A 611 26.89 5.68 28.90
C ARG A 611 26.80 6.85 27.92
N ARG A 612 26.82 6.58 26.61
CA ARG A 612 26.76 7.61 25.57
C ARG A 612 25.33 8.05 25.24
N PHE A 613 24.36 7.17 25.49
CA PHE A 613 22.98 7.31 25.05
C PHE A 613 22.10 8.01 26.10
N GLN A 614 21.10 8.75 25.64
CA GLN A 614 20.08 9.40 26.47
C GLN A 614 19.09 8.41 27.10
N GLN A 615 18.72 7.34 26.40
CA GLN A 615 17.67 6.41 26.88
C GLN A 615 17.87 4.96 26.45
N LEU A 616 17.17 4.07 27.15
CA LEU A 616 16.66 2.81 26.60
C LEU A 616 15.22 3.05 26.17
N SER A 617 14.77 2.43 25.09
CA SER A 617 13.36 2.42 24.69
C SER A 617 12.89 1.01 24.34
N VAL A 618 11.59 0.78 24.44
CA VAL A 618 10.90 -0.40 23.91
C VAL A 618 9.47 -0.02 23.50
N LYS A 619 8.99 -0.54 22.37
CA LYS A 619 7.61 -0.36 21.91
C LYS A 619 6.73 -1.46 22.52
N MET A 620 5.58 -1.10 23.10
CA MET A 620 4.72 -2.04 23.85
C MET A 620 3.23 -1.69 23.79
N ALA A 621 2.37 -2.71 23.70
CA ALA A 621 0.91 -2.59 23.84
C ALA A 621 0.35 -3.69 24.77
N ALA A 622 -0.79 -3.41 25.41
CA ALA A 622 -1.58 -4.43 26.11
C ALA A 622 -2.16 -5.45 25.12
N ASP A 623 -2.14 -6.74 25.50
CA ASP A 623 -2.60 -7.85 24.66
C ASP A 623 -4.10 -7.81 24.28
N GLU A 624 -4.50 -8.51 23.22
CA GLU A 624 -5.89 -8.59 22.77
C GLU A 624 -6.84 -9.13 23.87
N SER A 625 -6.35 -10.01 24.75
CA SER A 625 -7.12 -10.54 25.89
C SER A 625 -7.25 -9.60 27.10
N VAL A 626 -6.48 -8.50 27.15
CA VAL A 626 -6.55 -7.54 28.26
C VAL A 626 -7.84 -6.72 28.14
N ALA A 627 -8.72 -6.82 29.13
CA ALA A 627 -10.03 -6.15 29.09
C ALA A 627 -9.93 -4.61 29.19
N THR A 628 -9.03 -4.10 30.03
CA THR A 628 -8.86 -2.65 30.28
C THR A 628 -7.40 -2.27 30.44
N ALA A 629 -6.69 -2.84 31.43
CA ALA A 629 -5.27 -2.61 31.64
C ALA A 629 -4.58 -3.83 32.27
N THR A 630 -3.26 -3.87 32.14
CA THR A 630 -2.34 -4.80 32.82
C THR A 630 -1.14 -4.02 33.35
N ASP A 631 -0.17 -4.66 34.00
CA ASP A 631 1.12 -4.02 34.32
C ASP A 631 2.24 -5.04 34.61
N LEU A 632 3.44 -4.71 34.12
CA LEU A 632 4.67 -5.47 34.31
C LEU A 632 5.79 -4.54 34.76
N ALA A 633 6.71 -5.04 35.58
CA ALA A 633 7.94 -4.34 35.90
C ALA A 633 9.00 -4.58 34.83
N VAL A 634 9.54 -3.50 34.27
CA VAL A 634 10.78 -3.52 33.51
C VAL A 634 11.96 -3.37 34.48
N THR A 635 12.95 -4.24 34.38
CA THR A 635 14.17 -4.25 35.19
C THR A 635 15.39 -4.20 34.27
N VAL A 636 16.33 -3.30 34.53
CA VAL A 636 17.65 -3.23 33.88
C VAL A 636 18.70 -3.73 34.86
N ALA A 637 19.63 -4.58 34.42
CA ALA A 637 20.65 -5.20 35.28
C ALA A 637 22.08 -5.07 34.71
N ASP A 638 23.06 -4.80 35.58
CA ASP A 638 24.48 -4.72 35.22
C ASP A 638 25.24 -6.04 35.43
N GLY A 639 26.48 -6.11 34.95
CA GLY A 639 27.38 -7.26 35.12
C GLY A 639 27.89 -7.51 36.54
N SER A 640 27.56 -6.64 37.49
CA SER A 640 27.84 -6.80 38.93
C SER A 640 26.64 -7.38 39.68
N GLY A 641 25.45 -7.42 39.06
CA GLY A 641 24.19 -7.85 39.66
C GLY A 641 23.35 -6.73 40.26
N HIS A 642 23.72 -5.46 40.09
CA HIS A 642 22.86 -4.33 40.46
C HIS A 642 21.68 -4.21 39.50
N THR A 643 20.54 -3.76 40.00
CA THR A 643 19.31 -3.64 39.21
C THR A 643 18.56 -2.34 39.47
N TRP A 644 18.11 -1.69 38.40
CA TRP A 644 17.09 -0.64 38.42
C TRP A 644 15.77 -1.26 37.96
N SER A 645 14.62 -0.83 38.49
CA SER A 645 13.33 -1.31 38.00
C SER A 645 12.20 -0.31 38.24
N SER A 646 11.23 -0.28 37.32
CA SER A 646 9.96 0.44 37.44
C SER A 646 8.83 -0.45 36.91
N PRO A 647 7.59 -0.35 37.43
CA PRO A 647 6.41 -0.74 36.65
C PRO A 647 6.38 0.07 35.34
N VAL A 648 5.88 -0.54 34.26
CA VAL A 648 5.71 0.16 32.98
C VAL A 648 4.63 1.22 33.10
N SER A 649 3.58 0.98 33.91
CA SER A 649 2.53 1.96 34.18
C SER A 649 3.04 3.33 34.66
N ALA A 650 4.17 3.38 35.37
CA ALA A 650 4.79 4.62 35.86
C ALA A 650 5.81 5.25 34.88
N LEU A 651 6.08 4.60 33.74
CA LEU A 651 6.89 5.13 32.64
C LEU A 651 6.01 5.59 31.48
N ASN A 652 5.00 4.80 31.14
CA ASN A 652 3.94 5.11 30.19
C ASN A 652 2.72 4.20 30.48
N ALA A 653 1.66 4.75 31.09
CA ALA A 653 0.45 4.01 31.42
C ALA A 653 -0.28 3.45 30.18
N GLN A 654 -0.17 4.11 29.03
CA GLN A 654 -0.86 3.75 27.80
C GLN A 654 -0.19 2.59 27.05
N ALA A 655 1.06 2.25 27.39
CA ALA A 655 1.72 1.04 26.88
C ALA A 655 1.12 -0.26 27.43
N VAL A 656 0.40 -0.19 28.56
CA VAL A 656 -0.20 -1.34 29.26
C VAL A 656 -1.71 -1.20 29.48
N THR A 657 -2.33 -0.22 28.83
CA THR A 657 -3.78 0.06 28.86
C THR A 657 -4.35 -0.06 27.44
N ARG A 658 -5.53 -0.67 27.28
CA ARG A 658 -6.23 -0.71 25.99
C ARG A 658 -6.82 0.65 25.66
N MET A 659 -6.84 0.99 24.37
CA MET A 659 -7.34 2.29 23.92
C MET A 659 -8.85 2.45 24.13
N PRO A 660 -9.38 3.70 24.14
CA PRO A 660 -10.80 3.95 24.36
C PRO A 660 -11.71 3.30 23.31
N GLY A 661 -12.89 2.86 23.76
CA GLY A 661 -13.99 2.32 22.95
C GLY A 661 -14.91 1.46 23.82
N VAL A 662 -16.17 1.34 23.44
CA VAL A 662 -17.25 0.72 24.25
C VAL A 662 -18.02 -0.33 23.46
N SER A 663 -18.42 -0.01 22.22
CA SER A 663 -19.34 -0.79 21.37
C SER A 663 -18.83 -1.02 19.96
N SER A 664 -18.04 -0.10 19.37
CA SER A 664 -17.53 -0.27 18.01
C SER A 664 -16.46 -1.38 17.94
N PRO A 665 -16.53 -2.31 16.96
CA PRO A 665 -15.48 -3.29 16.70
C PRO A 665 -14.19 -2.65 16.14
N TRP A 666 -14.26 -1.41 15.65
CA TRP A 666 -13.12 -0.68 15.07
C TRP A 666 -12.27 0.06 16.12
N LEU A 667 -12.79 0.24 17.33
CA LEU A 667 -12.10 0.94 18.42
C LEU A 667 -11.40 -0.04 19.38
N ARG A 668 -10.86 0.48 20.50
CA ARG A 668 -9.97 -0.26 21.43
C ARG A 668 -8.72 -0.82 20.73
N LYS A 669 -8.23 -0.10 19.70
CA LYS A 669 -7.15 -0.52 18.79
C LYS A 669 -5.90 -0.94 19.56
N VAL A 670 -5.17 -1.92 19.02
CA VAL A 670 -3.86 -2.37 19.56
C VAL A 670 -2.75 -1.70 18.77
N ILE A 671 -2.17 -0.63 19.33
CA ILE A 671 -1.03 0.09 18.73
C ILE A 671 0.03 0.29 19.81
N LEU A 672 1.28 -0.03 19.48
CA LEU A 672 2.39 -0.02 20.41
C LEU A 672 2.79 1.41 20.81
N ARG A 673 2.99 1.63 22.11
CA ARG A 673 3.44 2.89 22.71
C ARG A 673 4.91 2.78 23.11
N GLN A 674 5.64 3.87 23.00
CA GLN A 674 7.04 3.91 23.42
C GLN A 674 7.14 4.00 24.95
N VAL A 675 7.82 3.03 25.55
CA VAL A 675 8.22 3.02 26.96
C VAL A 675 9.68 3.46 27.04
N THR A 676 9.90 4.65 27.57
CA THR A 676 11.23 5.28 27.63
C THR A 676 11.82 5.20 29.04
N ILE A 677 13.07 4.74 29.15
CA ILE A 677 13.85 4.71 30.39
C ILE A 677 15.08 5.62 30.19
N PRO A 678 15.10 6.84 30.72
CA PRO A 678 16.28 7.71 30.65
C PRO A 678 17.50 7.03 31.29
N THR A 679 18.66 7.07 30.64
CA THR A 679 19.91 6.49 31.23
C THR A 679 20.30 7.21 32.51
N SER A 680 19.90 8.48 32.67
CA SER A 680 20.01 9.24 33.92
C SER A 680 19.27 8.60 35.09
N ALA A 681 18.20 7.81 34.87
CA ALA A 681 17.47 7.11 35.93
C ALA A 681 18.22 5.86 36.46
N LEU A 682 19.19 5.33 35.71
CA LEU A 682 19.94 4.10 36.02
C LEU A 682 21.04 4.31 37.09
N HIS A 683 20.80 5.18 38.06
CA HIS A 683 21.71 5.46 39.17
C HIS A 683 22.10 4.17 39.92
N GLY A 684 23.40 3.98 40.15
CA GLY A 684 23.94 2.81 40.86
C GLY A 684 24.29 1.61 39.98
N LEU A 685 23.95 1.61 38.68
CA LEU A 685 24.33 0.55 37.75
C LEU A 685 25.65 0.89 37.06
N ASN A 686 26.47 -0.13 36.81
CA ASN A 686 27.63 0.00 35.92
C ASN A 686 27.18 0.11 34.45
N MET A 687 26.87 1.33 34.00
CA MET A 687 26.44 1.64 32.63
C MET A 687 27.46 1.26 31.53
N ARG A 688 28.67 0.80 31.85
CA ARG A 688 29.61 0.20 30.87
C ARG A 688 29.25 -1.24 30.50
N ASP A 689 28.46 -1.90 31.32
CA ASP A 689 28.31 -3.35 31.30
C ASP A 689 26.88 -3.78 31.68
N ILE A 690 25.88 -3.19 31.01
CA ILE A 690 24.49 -3.66 31.11
C ILE A 690 24.39 -5.06 30.50
N ARG A 691 23.70 -6.00 31.17
CA ARG A 691 23.67 -7.44 30.80
C ARG A 691 22.30 -7.99 30.53
N GLU A 692 21.25 -7.48 31.17
CA GLU A 692 19.89 -7.99 31.01
C GLU A 692 18.88 -6.84 31.10
N VAL A 693 17.91 -6.84 30.20
CA VAL A 693 16.62 -6.16 30.40
C VAL A 693 15.59 -7.26 30.65
N ARG A 694 14.73 -7.09 31.65
CA ARG A 694 13.76 -8.11 32.08
C ARG A 694 12.37 -7.52 32.23
N PHE A 695 11.39 -8.18 31.65
CA PHE A 695 9.97 -7.91 31.77
C PHE A 695 9.38 -8.90 32.77
N SER A 696 8.70 -8.42 33.82
CA SER A 696 8.28 -9.23 34.98
C SER A 696 6.84 -8.93 35.38
N ALA A 697 5.97 -9.94 35.43
CA ALA A 697 4.60 -9.80 35.93
C ALA A 697 4.55 -9.13 37.31
N THR A 698 3.66 -8.14 37.51
CA THR A 698 3.49 -7.50 38.81
C THR A 698 2.59 -8.31 39.74
N LYS A 699 2.58 -7.96 41.04
CA LYS A 699 1.55 -8.44 41.97
C LYS A 699 0.18 -7.77 41.77
N GLY A 700 0.13 -6.64 41.06
CA GLY A 700 -1.10 -5.91 40.75
C GLY A 700 -1.86 -6.53 39.57
N ALA A 701 -1.13 -6.90 38.52
CA ALA A 701 -1.63 -7.69 37.40
C ALA A 701 -1.01 -9.10 37.41
N PRO A 702 -1.48 -10.02 38.27
CA PRO A 702 -0.93 -11.36 38.38
C PRO A 702 -1.15 -12.21 37.12
N SER A 703 -2.04 -11.81 36.21
CA SER A 703 -2.23 -12.42 34.89
C SER A 703 -2.41 -11.32 33.84
N GLY A 704 -1.98 -11.57 32.61
CA GLY A 704 -2.10 -10.62 31.50
C GLY A 704 -1.21 -10.97 30.31
N GLY A 705 -1.12 -10.04 29.36
CA GLY A 705 -0.21 -10.13 28.22
C GLY A 705 0.15 -8.76 27.67
N VAL A 706 1.28 -8.70 26.97
CA VAL A 706 1.73 -7.54 26.18
C VAL A 706 2.43 -7.98 24.90
N TYR A 707 2.34 -7.14 23.88
CA TYR A 707 3.19 -7.21 22.70
C TYR A 707 4.44 -6.33 22.90
N LEU A 708 5.57 -6.75 22.34
CA LEU A 708 6.91 -6.17 22.53
C LEU A 708 7.67 -6.08 21.20
N SER A 709 8.08 -4.87 20.82
CA SER A 709 8.93 -4.58 19.64
C SER A 709 10.05 -3.58 20.00
N ASP A 710 11.15 -3.61 19.25
CA ASP A 710 12.26 -2.64 19.28
C ASP A 710 12.78 -2.26 20.68
N LEU A 711 13.41 -3.20 21.40
CA LEU A 711 14.23 -2.87 22.58
C LEU A 711 15.58 -2.30 22.11
N SER A 712 15.86 -1.03 22.41
CA SER A 712 17.07 -0.30 21.99
C SER A 712 17.79 0.43 23.14
N VAL A 713 19.00 0.90 22.85
CA VAL A 713 19.64 2.05 23.52
C VAL A 713 19.87 3.14 22.47
N GLU A 714 19.52 4.39 22.77
CA GLU A 714 19.46 5.42 21.74
C GLU A 714 19.61 6.88 22.22
N ASP A 715 20.02 7.72 21.28
CA ASP A 715 20.01 9.18 21.36
C ASP A 715 18.95 9.74 20.42
N ARG A 716 18.21 10.76 20.90
CA ARG A 716 17.21 11.48 20.11
C ARG A 716 17.85 12.26 18.97
N ALA A 717 17.52 11.94 17.72
CA ALA A 717 18.05 12.62 16.55
C ALA A 717 17.09 12.58 15.36
N VAL A 718 17.23 13.54 14.43
CA VAL A 718 16.53 13.53 13.12
C VAL A 718 17.27 12.70 12.07
N GLY A 719 18.60 12.65 12.17
CA GLY A 719 19.45 12.03 11.15
C GLY A 719 19.67 12.95 9.94
N ALA A 720 20.07 12.39 8.80
CA ALA A 720 20.25 13.09 7.53
C ALA A 720 20.18 12.12 6.33
N ARG A 721 19.51 12.56 5.25
CA ARG A 721 19.52 11.88 3.94
C ARG A 721 20.95 11.71 3.40
N VAL A 722 21.28 10.51 2.93
CA VAL A 722 22.52 10.18 2.22
C VAL A 722 22.14 9.76 0.79
N PRO A 723 22.29 10.63 -0.22
CA PRO A 723 21.80 10.34 -1.57
C PRO A 723 22.53 9.13 -2.22
N GLU A 724 21.80 8.05 -2.44
CA GLU A 724 22.21 6.90 -3.26
C GLU A 724 21.19 6.68 -4.38
N ARG A 725 21.60 6.05 -5.48
CA ARG A 725 20.68 5.46 -6.46
C ARG A 725 20.35 4.03 -6.04
N LEU A 726 19.17 3.79 -5.50
CA LEU A 726 18.71 2.44 -5.14
C LEU A 726 18.37 1.61 -6.39
N ALA A 727 18.08 0.33 -6.21
CA ALA A 727 17.52 -0.52 -7.26
C ALA A 727 16.00 -0.60 -7.08
N GLY A 728 15.24 -0.43 -8.16
CA GLY A 728 13.83 -0.84 -8.21
C GLY A 728 13.70 -2.35 -8.42
N VAL A 729 12.79 -2.98 -7.66
CA VAL A 729 12.23 -4.32 -7.90
C VAL A 729 11.00 -4.18 -8.79
N ASP A 730 10.97 -4.91 -9.91
CA ASP A 730 9.86 -4.94 -10.86
C ASP A 730 9.32 -6.37 -11.05
N VAL A 731 8.05 -6.48 -11.48
CA VAL A 731 7.40 -7.73 -11.89
C VAL A 731 7.25 -7.76 -13.41
N VAL A 732 7.81 -8.77 -14.06
CA VAL A 732 7.70 -8.96 -15.52
C VAL A 732 6.34 -9.59 -15.85
N PRO A 733 5.50 -8.99 -16.71
CA PRO A 733 4.23 -9.58 -17.10
C PRO A 733 4.41 -10.94 -17.78
N ALA A 734 3.78 -11.97 -17.21
CA ALA A 734 3.84 -13.34 -17.69
C ALA A 734 2.59 -13.69 -18.51
N ARG A 735 2.76 -14.56 -19.51
CA ARG A 735 1.67 -15.06 -20.35
C ARG A 735 1.82 -16.56 -20.53
N VAL A 736 0.76 -17.32 -20.27
CA VAL A 736 0.78 -18.80 -20.30
C VAL A 736 -0.53 -19.34 -20.87
N ASP A 737 -0.48 -20.53 -21.43
CA ASP A 737 -1.67 -21.30 -21.77
C ASP A 737 -2.15 -22.02 -20.48
N GLU A 738 -3.45 -22.24 -20.30
CA GLU A 738 -3.93 -22.90 -19.07
C GLU A 738 -3.56 -24.39 -19.02
N GLY A 739 -3.59 -25.05 -20.18
CA GLY A 739 -3.22 -26.43 -20.40
C GLY A 739 -4.24 -27.44 -19.86
N SER A 740 -4.04 -28.71 -20.20
CA SER A 740 -5.02 -29.79 -20.00
C SER A 740 -5.25 -30.25 -18.52
N GLY A 741 -5.01 -29.38 -17.53
CA GLY A 741 -5.11 -29.70 -16.10
C GLY A 741 -4.34 -28.74 -15.18
N PRO A 742 -4.28 -29.04 -13.87
CA PRO A 742 -3.49 -28.27 -12.91
C PRO A 742 -1.99 -28.22 -13.25
N GLY A 743 -1.42 -27.02 -13.18
CA GLY A 743 -0.05 -26.72 -13.59
C GLY A 743 0.60 -25.61 -12.75
N THR A 744 1.59 -24.95 -13.33
CA THR A 744 2.32 -23.85 -12.67
C THR A 744 2.89 -22.91 -13.73
N ALA A 745 2.65 -21.62 -13.58
CA ALA A 745 3.32 -20.56 -14.34
C ALA A 745 4.55 -20.05 -13.57
N GLU A 746 5.52 -19.50 -14.28
CA GLU A 746 6.62 -18.74 -13.67
C GLU A 746 6.52 -17.26 -14.07
N VAL A 747 6.57 -16.38 -13.07
CA VAL A 747 6.60 -14.92 -13.21
C VAL A 747 7.99 -14.45 -12.76
N ALA A 748 8.66 -13.61 -13.55
CA ALA A 748 9.98 -13.11 -13.17
C ALA A 748 9.86 -11.84 -12.31
N ALA A 749 10.39 -11.90 -11.09
CA ALA A 749 10.71 -10.71 -10.29
C ALA A 749 12.15 -10.31 -10.60
N VAL A 750 12.39 -9.03 -10.87
CA VAL A 750 13.67 -8.54 -11.43
C VAL A 750 14.18 -7.29 -10.73
N LEU A 751 15.50 -7.13 -10.71
CA LEU A 751 16.13 -5.88 -10.32
C LEU A 751 16.49 -5.07 -11.56
N SER A 752 16.04 -3.81 -11.57
CA SER A 752 16.42 -2.78 -12.54
C SER A 752 17.94 -2.58 -12.68
N ARG A 753 18.72 -2.86 -11.64
CA ARG A 753 20.19 -2.92 -11.63
C ARG A 753 20.71 -4.00 -10.67
N PRO A 754 21.90 -4.61 -10.91
CA PRO A 754 22.57 -5.41 -9.89
C PRO A 754 23.00 -4.54 -8.70
N VAL A 755 23.06 -5.19 -7.53
CA VAL A 755 23.54 -4.67 -6.25
C VAL A 755 24.55 -5.64 -5.62
N ASP A 756 25.34 -5.20 -4.65
CA ASP A 756 26.39 -5.99 -3.98
C ASP A 756 25.98 -6.57 -2.60
N HIS A 757 24.76 -6.27 -2.18
CA HIS A 757 24.09 -6.75 -0.96
C HIS A 757 22.86 -7.60 -1.32
N PRO A 758 22.30 -8.38 -0.37
CA PRO A 758 21.02 -9.05 -0.56
C PRO A 758 19.86 -8.05 -0.68
N VAL A 759 18.82 -8.44 -1.42
CA VAL A 759 17.53 -7.73 -1.49
C VAL A 759 16.41 -8.72 -1.24
N THR A 760 15.39 -8.35 -0.49
CA THR A 760 14.15 -9.12 -0.34
C THR A 760 12.93 -8.33 -0.78
N ALA A 761 11.93 -9.03 -1.29
CA ALA A 761 10.60 -8.50 -1.62
C ALA A 761 9.57 -9.64 -1.57
N TYR A 762 8.31 -9.32 -1.34
CA TYR A 762 7.22 -10.31 -1.41
C TYR A 762 6.47 -10.20 -2.72
N VAL A 763 6.46 -11.30 -3.49
CA VAL A 763 5.76 -11.38 -4.77
C VAL A 763 4.43 -12.08 -4.56
N SER A 764 3.34 -11.34 -4.77
CA SER A 764 1.97 -11.82 -4.57
C SER A 764 1.21 -11.87 -5.88
N ALA A 765 0.51 -12.99 -6.14
CA ALA A 765 -0.38 -13.15 -7.29
C ALA A 765 -1.82 -13.32 -6.79
N PHE A 766 -2.72 -12.49 -7.31
CA PHE A 766 -4.11 -12.40 -6.87
C PHE A 766 -4.98 -13.25 -7.81
N GLY A 767 -5.28 -14.46 -7.38
CA GLY A 767 -5.93 -15.51 -8.16
C GLY A 767 -7.26 -15.93 -7.53
N ALA A 768 -7.55 -17.22 -7.57
CA ALA A 768 -8.57 -17.86 -6.74
C ALA A 768 -8.35 -19.38 -6.68
N ALA A 769 -8.81 -20.06 -5.62
CA ALA A 769 -8.58 -21.49 -5.37
C ALA A 769 -9.20 -22.47 -6.41
N GLY A 770 -9.99 -21.96 -7.36
CA GLY A 770 -10.44 -22.65 -8.58
C GLY A 770 -10.41 -21.74 -9.82
N GLY A 771 -9.51 -20.75 -9.82
CA GLY A 771 -9.35 -19.76 -10.89
C GLY A 771 -8.63 -20.35 -12.11
N ARG A 772 -8.24 -19.52 -13.08
CA ARG A 772 -7.20 -19.93 -14.06
C ARG A 772 -5.79 -19.88 -13.45
N ALA A 773 -5.59 -19.03 -12.43
CA ALA A 773 -4.44 -19.01 -11.55
C ALA A 773 -4.91 -19.04 -10.08
N GLY A 774 -4.12 -19.66 -9.21
CA GLY A 774 -4.33 -19.67 -7.76
C GLY A 774 -3.65 -18.49 -7.08
N ASP A 775 -4.16 -18.14 -5.89
CA ASP A 775 -3.49 -17.19 -5.01
C ASP A 775 -2.12 -17.70 -4.59
N ALA A 776 -1.13 -16.81 -4.63
CA ALA A 776 0.24 -17.11 -4.21
C ALA A 776 0.86 -15.90 -3.51
N MET A 777 1.70 -16.17 -2.52
CA MET A 777 2.60 -15.22 -1.89
C MET A 777 3.96 -15.92 -1.73
N HIS A 778 5.03 -15.25 -2.15
CA HIS A 778 6.39 -15.77 -2.05
C HIS A 778 7.36 -14.67 -1.63
N GLU A 779 8.07 -14.91 -0.52
CA GLU A 779 9.30 -14.17 -0.22
C GLU A 779 10.35 -14.47 -1.30
N VAL A 780 10.90 -13.42 -1.90
CA VAL A 780 11.91 -13.48 -2.96
C VAL A 780 13.19 -12.82 -2.45
N ALA A 781 14.27 -13.61 -2.35
CA ALA A 781 15.59 -13.12 -1.99
C ALA A 781 16.51 -13.12 -3.22
N PHE A 782 17.01 -11.94 -3.60
CA PHE A 782 18.07 -11.79 -4.59
C PHE A 782 19.43 -11.87 -3.88
N ALA A 783 20.31 -12.78 -4.32
CA ALA A 783 21.70 -12.79 -3.86
C ALA A 783 22.49 -11.61 -4.45
N PRO A 784 23.59 -11.16 -3.82
CA PRO A 784 24.52 -10.18 -4.40
C PRO A 784 24.88 -10.47 -5.87
N GLY A 785 24.64 -9.51 -6.76
CA GLY A 785 24.85 -9.60 -8.21
C GLY A 785 23.73 -10.31 -9.00
N GLN A 786 22.75 -10.93 -8.35
CA GLN A 786 21.57 -11.49 -9.00
C GLN A 786 20.60 -10.38 -9.39
N VAL A 787 19.91 -10.54 -10.53
CA VAL A 787 18.96 -9.54 -11.07
C VAL A 787 17.61 -10.12 -11.48
N CYS A 788 17.37 -11.41 -11.24
CA CYS A 788 16.11 -12.07 -11.53
C CYS A 788 15.90 -13.29 -10.61
N VAL A 789 14.66 -13.51 -10.19
CA VAL A 789 14.16 -14.72 -9.54
C VAL A 789 12.84 -15.11 -10.21
N ALA A 790 12.69 -16.37 -10.58
CA ALA A 790 11.42 -16.91 -11.08
C ALA A 790 10.52 -17.34 -9.90
N VAL A 791 9.32 -16.76 -9.83
CA VAL A 791 8.29 -17.02 -8.82
C VAL A 791 7.21 -17.91 -9.42
N ARG A 792 6.78 -18.93 -8.68
CA ARG A 792 5.82 -19.92 -9.18
C ARG A 792 4.41 -19.60 -8.75
N VAL A 793 3.51 -19.47 -9.72
CA VAL A 793 2.07 -19.25 -9.47
C VAL A 793 1.32 -20.51 -9.92
N PRO A 794 0.50 -21.15 -9.06
CA PRO A 794 -0.33 -22.27 -9.47
C PRO A 794 -1.26 -21.89 -10.62
N THR A 795 -1.43 -22.77 -11.60
CA THR A 795 -2.46 -22.62 -12.64
C THR A 795 -3.43 -23.80 -12.61
N TYR A 796 -4.68 -23.56 -13.00
CA TYR A 796 -5.71 -24.60 -13.07
C TYR A 796 -6.40 -24.51 -14.43
N GLY A 797 -5.83 -25.14 -15.44
CA GLY A 797 -6.53 -25.40 -16.70
C GLY A 797 -7.37 -26.68 -16.62
N ASP A 798 -8.22 -26.90 -17.63
CA ASP A 798 -9.01 -28.12 -17.79
C ASP A 798 -9.01 -28.59 -19.25
N THR A 799 -10.13 -29.04 -19.83
CA THR A 799 -10.23 -29.36 -21.27
C THR A 799 -11.57 -28.91 -21.87
N VAL A 800 -12.08 -27.76 -21.42
CA VAL A 800 -13.47 -27.32 -21.62
C VAL A 800 -13.52 -25.87 -22.11
N PRO A 801 -13.91 -25.65 -23.39
CA PRO A 801 -14.06 -24.31 -23.97
C PRO A 801 -14.86 -23.32 -23.10
N SER A 802 -14.24 -22.20 -22.71
CA SER A 802 -14.87 -21.14 -21.92
C SER A 802 -15.47 -20.03 -22.80
N ALA A 803 -16.05 -19.00 -22.19
CA ALA A 803 -16.53 -17.79 -22.88
C ALA A 803 -15.47 -16.65 -22.91
N THR A 804 -14.21 -16.91 -22.55
CA THR A 804 -13.22 -15.85 -22.32
C THR A 804 -11.84 -16.27 -22.82
N ALA A 805 -11.37 -15.65 -23.89
CA ALA A 805 -10.12 -16.02 -24.57
C ALA A 805 -8.85 -15.88 -23.71
N THR A 806 -8.82 -14.93 -22.78
CA THR A 806 -7.74 -14.72 -21.81
C THR A 806 -8.27 -14.14 -20.50
N THR A 807 -7.81 -14.66 -19.36
CA THR A 807 -8.01 -14.06 -18.04
C THR A 807 -6.68 -13.49 -17.55
N SER A 808 -6.66 -12.28 -16.98
CA SER A 808 -5.44 -11.69 -16.41
C SER A 808 -5.58 -11.47 -14.92
N PHE A 809 -4.59 -11.92 -14.16
CA PHE A 809 -4.47 -11.79 -12.72
C PHE A 809 -3.42 -10.72 -12.39
N LYS A 810 -3.66 -9.88 -11.38
CA LYS A 810 -2.64 -8.93 -10.90
C LYS A 810 -1.50 -9.70 -10.24
N VAL A 811 -0.27 -9.19 -10.36
CA VAL A 811 0.89 -9.64 -9.60
C VAL A 811 1.64 -8.41 -9.09
N SER A 812 1.98 -8.36 -7.81
CA SER A 812 2.72 -7.26 -7.17
C SER A 812 4.06 -7.74 -6.59
N ALA A 813 5.00 -6.83 -6.39
CA ALA A 813 6.22 -7.01 -5.59
C ALA A 813 6.28 -5.92 -4.51
N THR A 814 5.88 -6.29 -3.29
CA THR A 814 5.65 -5.39 -2.14
C THR A 814 6.62 -5.68 -0.98
N ASP A 815 6.63 -4.84 0.06
CA ASP A 815 7.47 -4.98 1.26
C ASP A 815 8.95 -5.25 0.91
N VAL A 816 9.55 -4.27 0.24
CA VAL A 816 10.89 -4.36 -0.37
C VAL A 816 11.97 -3.86 0.58
N SER A 817 13.00 -4.67 0.81
CA SER A 817 14.12 -4.39 1.72
C SER A 817 15.47 -4.54 1.01
N GLY A 818 16.41 -3.62 1.29
CA GLY A 818 17.66 -3.44 0.54
C GLY A 818 17.49 -2.81 -0.86
N ALA A 819 16.25 -2.54 -1.28
CA ALA A 819 15.87 -1.98 -2.57
C ALA A 819 14.56 -1.19 -2.41
N VAL A 820 14.04 -0.63 -3.50
CA VAL A 820 12.71 0.00 -3.52
C VAL A 820 11.76 -0.74 -4.48
N MET A 821 10.46 -0.54 -4.32
CA MET A 821 9.51 -0.86 -5.38
C MET A 821 9.85 -0.03 -6.64
N GLY A 822 9.89 -0.67 -7.80
CA GLY A 822 10.14 -0.01 -9.09
C GLY A 822 8.86 0.52 -9.76
N ASP A 823 9.04 1.25 -10.87
CA ASP A 823 7.92 1.79 -11.68
C ASP A 823 7.10 0.69 -12.39
N LYS A 824 7.52 -0.57 -12.27
CA LYS A 824 6.79 -1.78 -12.68
C LYS A 824 6.75 -2.81 -11.54
N GLY A 825 6.66 -2.35 -10.29
CA GLY A 825 6.37 -3.21 -9.13
C GLY A 825 5.06 -4.00 -9.27
N PHE A 826 4.16 -3.56 -10.17
CA PHE A 826 2.99 -4.30 -10.62
C PHE A 826 3.15 -4.85 -12.04
N GLY A 827 2.71 -6.10 -12.21
CA GLY A 827 2.59 -6.80 -13.49
C GLY A 827 1.32 -7.64 -13.55
N THR A 828 1.22 -8.50 -14.56
CA THR A 828 0.10 -9.44 -14.71
C THR A 828 0.56 -10.85 -15.05
N LEU A 829 -0.22 -11.84 -14.64
CA LEU A 829 -0.21 -13.19 -15.20
C LEU A 829 -1.45 -13.34 -16.09
N THR A 830 -1.26 -13.34 -17.41
CA THR A 830 -2.34 -13.58 -18.39
C THR A 830 -2.37 -15.05 -18.77
N VAL A 831 -3.46 -15.74 -18.43
CA VAL A 831 -3.72 -17.14 -18.79
C VAL A 831 -4.65 -17.20 -20.01
N ARG A 832 -4.27 -17.98 -21.03
CA ARG A 832 -5.02 -18.20 -22.27
C ARG A 832 -5.94 -19.41 -22.18
N GLU A 833 -7.10 -19.27 -22.82
CA GLU A 833 -7.92 -20.39 -23.29
C GLU A 833 -7.18 -21.19 -24.37
N ASP A 834 -6.96 -22.50 -24.20
CA ASP A 834 -6.36 -23.35 -25.22
C ASP A 834 -7.20 -24.49 -25.83
N ASP A 835 -8.36 -24.84 -25.27
CA ASP A 835 -9.31 -25.78 -25.87
C ASP A 835 -10.31 -25.10 -26.82
N GLY A 836 -10.65 -23.83 -26.58
CA GLY A 836 -11.33 -22.95 -27.53
C GLY A 836 -12.36 -22.00 -26.90
N VAL A 837 -12.83 -21.00 -27.62
CA VAL A 837 -13.87 -20.10 -27.10
C VAL A 837 -15.27 -20.47 -27.59
N THR A 838 -16.24 -20.43 -26.68
CA THR A 838 -17.67 -20.58 -26.95
C THR A 838 -18.32 -19.29 -27.47
N ALA A 839 -17.66 -18.14 -27.29
CA ALA A 839 -18.03 -16.84 -27.83
C ALA A 839 -16.80 -15.98 -28.12
N GLY A 840 -16.84 -15.18 -29.18
CA GLY A 840 -15.71 -14.33 -29.62
C GLY A 840 -14.67 -15.08 -30.47
N ASP A 841 -13.54 -14.43 -30.72
CA ASP A 841 -12.38 -15.02 -31.41
C ASP A 841 -11.35 -15.58 -30.40
N PRO A 842 -10.70 -16.73 -30.68
CA PRO A 842 -9.61 -17.23 -29.85
C PRO A 842 -8.41 -16.28 -29.79
N ALA A 843 -7.74 -16.21 -28.64
CA ALA A 843 -6.51 -15.44 -28.48
C ALA A 843 -5.34 -16.10 -29.23
N PRO A 844 -4.34 -15.33 -29.70
CA PRO A 844 -3.13 -15.89 -30.31
C PRO A 844 -2.36 -16.76 -29.31
N ALA A 845 -1.91 -17.94 -29.74
CA ALA A 845 -1.27 -18.90 -28.85
C ALA A 845 0.01 -18.37 -28.19
N PHE A 846 0.16 -18.51 -26.88
CA PHE A 846 1.36 -18.07 -26.16
C PHE A 846 2.49 -19.11 -26.20
N GLY A 847 2.16 -20.39 -26.38
CA GLY A 847 3.13 -21.47 -26.54
C GLY A 847 3.81 -21.87 -25.22
N VAL A 848 4.50 -23.01 -25.25
CA VAL A 848 5.09 -23.64 -24.04
C VAL A 848 6.17 -22.73 -23.44
N PRO A 849 6.00 -22.20 -22.21
CA PRO A 849 6.98 -21.31 -21.59
C PRO A 849 8.33 -21.98 -21.31
N GLY A 850 9.40 -21.19 -21.38
CA GLY A 850 10.72 -21.51 -20.82
C GLY A 850 10.88 -21.00 -19.39
N ASP A 851 12.15 -20.94 -18.94
CA ASP A 851 12.55 -20.26 -17.71
C ASP A 851 12.26 -18.76 -17.81
N ALA A 852 11.50 -18.22 -16.86
CA ALA A 852 11.03 -16.82 -16.93
C ALA A 852 12.18 -15.79 -16.87
N CYS A 853 13.29 -16.10 -16.19
CA CYS A 853 14.47 -15.23 -16.15
C CYS A 853 15.27 -15.28 -17.45
N ALA A 854 15.33 -16.44 -18.12
CA ALA A 854 15.93 -16.57 -19.45
C ALA A 854 15.10 -15.84 -20.52
N GLU A 855 13.76 -15.96 -20.46
CA GLU A 855 12.86 -15.21 -21.36
C GLU A 855 12.97 -13.69 -21.14
N TYR A 856 12.99 -13.21 -19.90
CA TYR A 856 13.25 -11.80 -19.60
C TYR A 856 14.64 -11.33 -20.08
N ALA A 857 15.69 -12.14 -19.87
CA ALA A 857 17.03 -11.82 -20.35
C ALA A 857 17.06 -11.69 -21.90
N ALA A 858 16.29 -12.52 -22.61
CA ALA A 858 16.16 -12.47 -24.06
C ALA A 858 15.25 -11.34 -24.57
N SER A 859 14.17 -10.99 -23.86
CA SER A 859 13.25 -9.92 -24.29
C SER A 859 13.87 -8.52 -24.21
N ARG A 860 14.81 -8.30 -23.29
CA ARG A 860 15.59 -7.05 -23.18
C ARG A 860 16.50 -6.73 -24.38
N THR A 861 16.80 -7.71 -25.24
CA THR A 861 17.64 -7.49 -26.44
C THR A 861 16.87 -7.94 -27.69
N PRO A 862 16.34 -7.01 -28.50
CA PRO A 862 15.66 -7.36 -29.74
C PRO A 862 16.54 -8.21 -30.66
N GLY A 863 15.98 -9.31 -31.15
CA GLY A 863 16.66 -10.19 -32.10
C GLY A 863 16.72 -9.61 -33.51
N ARG A 864 17.26 -10.39 -34.44
CA ARG A 864 17.43 -10.03 -35.86
C ARG A 864 16.50 -10.85 -36.75
N LEU A 865 15.47 -10.18 -37.27
CA LEU A 865 14.57 -10.72 -38.29
C LEU A 865 15.31 -10.97 -39.61
N ASP A 866 15.32 -12.20 -40.12
CA ASP A 866 15.88 -12.53 -41.43
C ASP A 866 14.87 -12.22 -42.55
N VAL A 867 15.32 -11.50 -43.58
CA VAL A 867 14.48 -11.01 -44.67
C VAL A 867 15.02 -11.51 -46.01
N GLY A 868 14.36 -12.52 -46.58
CA GLY A 868 14.82 -13.27 -47.74
C GLY A 868 14.57 -12.57 -49.09
N GLY A 869 14.91 -11.28 -49.21
CA GLY A 869 14.88 -10.56 -50.48
C GLY A 869 14.45 -9.08 -50.40
N PRO A 870 14.29 -8.42 -51.56
CA PRO A 870 13.93 -7.01 -51.64
C PRO A 870 12.43 -6.76 -51.34
N VAL A 871 12.14 -6.25 -50.15
CA VAL A 871 10.79 -5.82 -49.74
C VAL A 871 10.19 -4.86 -50.77
N THR A 872 9.09 -5.27 -51.40
CA THR A 872 8.45 -4.56 -52.51
C THR A 872 6.94 -4.49 -52.30
N ALA A 873 6.35 -3.30 -52.41
CA ALA A 873 4.92 -3.06 -52.21
C ALA A 873 4.08 -3.93 -53.17
N GLY A 874 3.08 -4.62 -52.60
CA GLY A 874 2.21 -5.57 -53.32
C GLY A 874 2.84 -6.94 -53.62
N ALA A 875 4.09 -7.19 -53.23
CA ALA A 875 4.75 -8.48 -53.36
C ALA A 875 4.80 -9.24 -52.03
N THR A 876 5.08 -10.55 -52.09
CA THR A 876 5.34 -11.39 -50.92
C THR A 876 6.84 -11.51 -50.70
N THR A 877 7.31 -11.29 -49.48
CA THR A 877 8.71 -11.45 -49.08
C THR A 877 8.80 -12.56 -48.03
N PRO A 878 9.65 -13.59 -48.20
CA PRO A 878 9.85 -14.58 -47.15
C PRO A 878 10.64 -13.97 -45.99
N VAL A 879 10.21 -14.23 -44.77
CA VAL A 879 10.88 -13.79 -43.54
C VAL A 879 11.05 -14.97 -42.59
N THR A 880 12.06 -14.91 -41.72
CA THR A 880 12.34 -15.96 -40.73
C THR A 880 12.80 -15.32 -39.43
N ALA A 881 12.25 -15.79 -38.32
CA ALA A 881 12.47 -15.25 -36.98
C ALA A 881 12.72 -16.41 -35.98
N ARG A 882 13.42 -16.17 -34.88
CA ARG A 882 13.88 -17.19 -33.92
C ARG A 882 13.81 -16.73 -32.47
N GLY A 883 13.90 -17.67 -31.52
CA GLY A 883 13.94 -17.39 -30.09
C GLY A 883 12.57 -17.40 -29.40
N TYR A 884 11.53 -17.81 -30.12
CA TYR A 884 10.16 -17.93 -29.61
C TYR A 884 9.94 -19.24 -28.85
N ARG A 885 8.84 -19.32 -28.11
CA ARG A 885 8.40 -20.56 -27.47
C ARG A 885 7.89 -21.57 -28.50
N SER A 886 7.92 -22.86 -28.13
CA SER A 886 7.35 -23.93 -28.95
C SER A 886 5.83 -23.76 -29.08
N GLY A 887 5.32 -23.61 -30.30
CA GLY A 887 3.89 -23.42 -30.56
C GLY A 887 3.38 -21.99 -30.38
N GLU A 888 4.26 -21.01 -30.16
CA GLU A 888 3.88 -19.61 -30.01
C GLU A 888 3.43 -18.97 -31.32
N SER A 889 2.37 -18.15 -31.26
CA SER A 889 1.93 -17.29 -32.35
C SER A 889 2.78 -16.03 -32.41
N VAL A 890 3.46 -15.83 -33.54
CA VAL A 890 4.32 -14.67 -33.80
C VAL A 890 3.63 -13.74 -34.80
N GLU A 891 3.41 -12.49 -34.42
CA GLU A 891 2.83 -11.45 -35.30
C GLU A 891 3.91 -10.67 -36.04
N PHE A 892 3.79 -10.60 -37.36
CA PHE A 892 4.68 -9.83 -38.23
C PHE A 892 4.06 -8.46 -38.54
N ARG A 893 4.81 -7.38 -38.36
CA ARG A 893 4.40 -6.01 -38.68
C ARG A 893 5.38 -5.30 -39.62
N LEU A 894 4.88 -4.36 -40.41
CA LEU A 894 5.64 -3.37 -41.17
C LEU A 894 5.25 -1.96 -40.68
N GLY A 895 6.09 -1.33 -39.87
CA GLY A 895 5.66 -0.21 -39.04
C GLY A 895 4.49 -0.63 -38.13
N ALA A 896 3.41 0.14 -38.14
CA ALA A 896 2.19 -0.22 -37.40
C ALA A 896 1.34 -1.33 -38.07
N THR A 897 1.51 -1.56 -39.39
CA THR A 897 0.63 -2.42 -40.17
C THR A 897 0.93 -3.91 -39.93
N SER A 898 -0.06 -4.67 -39.46
CA SER A 898 0.04 -6.13 -39.37
C SER A 898 0.10 -6.77 -40.76
N LEU A 899 0.99 -7.75 -40.91
CA LEU A 899 1.18 -8.56 -42.11
C LEU A 899 0.56 -9.94 -41.97
N GLY A 900 0.14 -10.32 -40.75
CA GLY A 900 -0.37 -11.63 -40.36
C GLY A 900 0.42 -12.27 -39.23
N ARG A 901 0.02 -13.48 -38.84
CA ARG A 901 0.69 -14.30 -37.80
C ARG A 901 1.09 -15.66 -38.36
N ALA A 902 2.12 -16.26 -37.77
CA ALA A 902 2.50 -17.66 -37.99
C ALA A 902 2.93 -18.30 -36.66
N VAL A 903 2.87 -19.62 -36.58
CA VAL A 903 3.22 -20.37 -35.36
C VAL A 903 4.69 -20.81 -35.42
N ALA A 904 5.43 -20.64 -34.32
CA ALA A 904 6.80 -21.10 -34.17
C ALA A 904 6.87 -22.63 -33.99
N ASP A 905 7.88 -23.24 -34.59
CA ASP A 905 8.13 -24.67 -34.47
C ASP A 905 8.67 -25.06 -33.08
N ARG A 906 8.87 -26.36 -32.87
CA ARG A 906 9.44 -26.93 -31.62
C ARG A 906 10.87 -26.46 -31.29
N HIS A 907 11.49 -25.68 -32.17
CA HIS A 907 12.83 -25.11 -32.03
C HIS A 907 12.76 -23.56 -31.95
N GLY A 908 11.58 -23.01 -31.66
CA GLY A 908 11.37 -21.56 -31.53
C GLY A 908 11.60 -20.79 -32.83
N THR A 909 11.53 -21.45 -33.98
CA THR A 909 11.77 -20.87 -35.30
C THR A 909 10.45 -20.73 -36.05
N VAL A 910 10.19 -19.54 -36.59
CA VAL A 910 9.01 -19.26 -37.42
C VAL A 910 9.45 -18.76 -38.79
N ALA A 911 8.80 -19.25 -39.84
CA ALA A 911 8.99 -18.79 -41.22
C ALA A 911 7.65 -18.32 -41.78
N PHE A 912 7.63 -17.13 -42.37
CA PHE A 912 6.39 -16.49 -42.82
C PHE A 912 6.52 -15.86 -44.21
N ALA A 913 5.42 -15.90 -44.97
CA ALA A 913 5.33 -15.35 -46.31
C ALA A 913 4.68 -13.95 -46.27
N ALA A 914 5.44 -12.96 -45.79
CA ALA A 914 4.94 -11.61 -45.52
C ALA A 914 4.48 -10.91 -46.81
N ARG A 915 3.16 -10.74 -46.97
CA ARG A 915 2.56 -10.01 -48.09
C ARG A 915 2.57 -8.51 -47.80
N ILE A 916 3.45 -7.78 -48.49
CA ILE A 916 3.61 -6.34 -48.30
C ILE A 916 2.41 -5.59 -48.91
N PRO A 917 1.76 -4.67 -48.18
CA PRO A 917 0.63 -3.89 -48.71
C PRO A 917 0.99 -3.15 -50.01
N ALA A 918 0.05 -3.09 -50.96
CA ALA A 918 0.28 -2.42 -52.25
C ALA A 918 0.46 -0.89 -52.11
N GLY A 919 -0.16 -0.29 -51.09
CA GLY A 919 0.02 1.13 -50.72
C GLY A 919 1.10 1.38 -49.66
N ALA A 920 1.98 0.41 -49.37
CA ALA A 920 3.07 0.64 -48.42
C ALA A 920 4.02 1.74 -48.95
N PRO A 921 4.32 2.79 -48.16
CA PRO A 921 5.10 3.93 -48.63
C PRO A 921 6.54 3.53 -48.99
N ALA A 922 7.07 4.14 -50.05
CA ALA A 922 8.46 3.95 -50.44
C ALA A 922 9.40 4.61 -49.42
N GLY A 923 10.38 3.87 -48.91
CA GLY A 923 11.30 4.40 -47.90
C GLY A 923 11.94 3.32 -47.04
N ALA A 924 12.74 3.73 -46.06
CA ALA A 924 13.16 2.85 -44.97
C ALA A 924 12.03 2.74 -43.94
N THR A 925 11.81 1.54 -43.40
CA THR A 925 10.86 1.27 -42.32
C THR A 925 11.32 0.06 -41.51
N THR A 926 10.81 -0.12 -40.31
CA THR A 926 11.09 -1.31 -39.49
C THR A 926 10.05 -2.39 -39.78
N MET A 927 10.52 -3.61 -40.00
CA MET A 927 9.70 -4.82 -39.96
C MET A 927 10.02 -5.56 -38.66
N THR A 928 8.99 -6.02 -37.95
CA THR A 928 9.13 -6.72 -36.67
C THR A 928 8.40 -8.06 -36.70
N ALA A 929 8.84 -8.98 -35.84
CA ALA A 929 8.15 -10.22 -35.53
C ALA A 929 8.07 -10.35 -34.00
N THR A 930 6.87 -10.39 -33.42
CA THR A 930 6.66 -10.34 -31.97
C THR A 930 5.87 -11.54 -31.48
N GLY A 931 6.40 -12.25 -30.48
CA GLY A 931 5.76 -13.40 -29.85
C GLY A 931 4.58 -12.99 -28.98
N ALA A 932 3.47 -13.72 -29.06
CA ALA A 932 2.28 -13.44 -28.27
C ALA A 932 2.44 -13.73 -26.77
N GLY A 933 3.26 -14.72 -26.41
CA GLY A 933 3.49 -15.20 -25.04
C GLY A 933 4.79 -14.69 -24.42
N SER A 934 5.92 -14.97 -25.09
CA SER A 934 7.27 -14.57 -24.64
C SER A 934 7.53 -13.06 -24.74
N ALA A 935 6.68 -12.34 -25.48
CA ALA A 935 6.88 -10.95 -25.90
C ALA A 935 8.21 -10.66 -26.63
N HIS A 936 8.98 -11.70 -26.99
CA HIS A 936 10.25 -11.53 -27.69
C HIS A 936 10.04 -10.89 -29.07
N ALA A 937 10.98 -10.05 -29.50
CA ALA A 937 10.86 -9.24 -30.71
C ALA A 937 12.11 -9.32 -31.60
N ASP A 938 11.99 -10.00 -32.75
CA ASP A 938 12.95 -9.92 -33.84
C ASP A 938 12.67 -8.67 -34.69
N THR A 939 13.72 -7.94 -35.08
CA THR A 939 13.58 -6.69 -35.87
C THR A 939 14.50 -6.64 -37.08
N ALA A 940 14.08 -5.93 -38.14
CA ALA A 940 14.92 -5.56 -39.27
C ALA A 940 14.50 -4.24 -39.90
N THR A 941 15.47 -3.35 -40.17
CA THR A 941 15.25 -2.18 -41.04
C THR A 941 15.24 -2.62 -42.50
N VAL A 942 14.12 -2.40 -43.18
CA VAL A 942 13.92 -2.76 -44.60
C VAL A 942 13.65 -1.51 -45.43
N ARG A 943 13.98 -1.55 -46.73
CA ARG A 943 13.65 -0.48 -47.67
C ARG A 943 12.57 -0.93 -48.65
N VAL A 944 11.34 -0.46 -48.44
CA VAL A 944 10.18 -0.75 -49.31
C VAL A 944 10.39 -0.10 -50.67
N ARG A 945 10.28 -0.92 -51.72
CA ARG A 945 10.30 -0.48 -53.12
C ARG A 945 8.89 -0.48 -53.69
N VAL A 946 8.52 0.51 -54.48
CA VAL A 946 7.23 0.54 -55.20
C VAL A 946 7.44 0.09 -56.65
N ARG A 947 6.57 -0.80 -57.17
CA ARG A 947 6.57 -1.20 -58.59
C ARG A 947 6.14 -0.02 -59.48
N GLY A 948 7.12 0.75 -59.95
CA GLY A 948 6.89 1.85 -60.91
C GLY A 948 8.08 2.79 -61.09
N ALA A 949 8.87 3.03 -60.05
CA ALA A 949 10.09 3.81 -60.15
C ALA A 949 11.21 3.01 -60.85
N ARG A 950 11.77 3.58 -61.92
CA ARG A 950 13.07 3.20 -62.50
C ARG A 950 14.15 4.11 -61.94
#